data_AF-A0A525VMN0-F1
#
_entry.id   AF-A0A525VMN0-F1
#
_cell.length_a   1.000
_cell.length_b   1.000
_cell.length_c   1.000
_cell.angle_alpha   90.00
_cell.angle_beta   90.00
_cell.angle_gamma   90.00
#
_symmetry.space_group_name_H-M   'P 1'
#
loop_
_entity.id
_entity.type
_entity.pdbx_description
1 polymer ?
#
loop_
_entity_poly.entity_id
_entity_poly.type
_entity_poly.pdbx_seq_one_letter_code
_entity_poly.pdbx_strand_id
1 'polypeptide(L)'
;MSGNPCQYSHCQERRHLHTGGFMASIYVSIGLIILSVLTASTGQALEGDGTIPRVLNPPLASDLTNLPGDLRAVPVPGPGDQELVEFVKDKQAAIALGKALFWDMQVGSDGVQACASCHFRAGADPRSKNQLSPGLKHVPQQDLDFKVGGPNYQLTSAEFPLTRLAIAGQRGSLDTATDNNDVVSSQGVPYLDQGPDPLGFQVGRLKTRRVEPRNTPTVINAVFYHRQFWDGRAGNIFNGVNPLGTRDPEARVMASVGGNLTEVQVALASSSLASQAVGPIVSELEMAAPGRTAQDLARDLRKGKRARRLGQRVHGSRPLQRQLVDPSDSVLGPLSRYPERGLRVKSYNEMIRTAFQEKYWQSEKFVQVTEDGTVSIVDRRDRNPDTDEYTLLEYNFGLFFGLSVQLYEATLVSDDTPWDRFRRDHPTATDPALNPWTNETPNHISRFALFGAHLFNDRTRGPNNLRCSNCHESAELTDASVRRINLAANGPVRNRDGNVIDKGFNNIGLRPTDDDLGVGASDAFGPLSHSKRLFPDGLPASFDGATVTKGFGIEGAFKIPSLRNVALTAPYFHNGDTQSLREAVLLYSRGGNVAPITQTDGTPIEPLGIANMTSDEADAIVVWLESLTDERVRIAGAPFDHPQLFVPNGHQGNQHRVERDNRGFARDEMLEIPMTGAAGGPPLPGFLEGVFGPH
;
A
#
# COMPACT_ATOMS: atom_id res chain seq x y z
N MET A 1 -17.14 -6.17 79.13
CA MET A 1 -18.61 -6.10 79.33
C MET A 1 -19.22 -6.78 78.10
N SER A 2 -19.58 -8.08 78.15
CA SER A 2 -20.73 -8.71 78.84
C SER A 2 -22.03 -8.58 78.03
N GLY A 3 -22.60 -9.66 77.46
CA GLY A 3 -22.16 -11.07 77.59
C GLY A 3 -22.83 -12.09 76.67
N ASN A 4 -22.49 -13.36 76.94
CA ASN A 4 -22.93 -14.63 76.32
C ASN A 4 -24.32 -15.09 76.89
N PRO A 5 -24.87 -16.31 76.65
CA PRO A 5 -24.35 -17.55 76.03
C PRO A 5 -25.27 -18.15 74.90
N CYS A 6 -24.94 -19.22 74.16
CA CYS A 6 -24.99 -20.67 74.47
C CYS A 6 -24.79 -21.47 73.13
N GLN A 7 -24.41 -22.76 73.01
CA GLN A 7 -23.80 -23.76 73.91
C GLN A 7 -23.34 -25.02 73.09
N TYR A 8 -22.17 -25.61 73.42
CA TYR A 8 -21.72 -27.01 73.14
C TYR A 8 -21.67 -27.54 71.68
N SER A 9 -20.97 -28.65 71.33
CA SER A 9 -20.31 -29.71 72.12
C SER A 9 -18.91 -30.14 71.60
N HIS A 10 -18.22 -31.04 72.32
CA HIS A 10 -16.86 -31.55 72.03
C HIS A 10 -16.83 -32.84 71.19
N CYS A 11 -15.69 -33.12 70.56
CA CYS A 11 -14.94 -34.37 70.82
C CYS A 11 -13.42 -34.24 70.52
N GLN A 12 -12.59 -35.17 71.02
CA GLN A 12 -11.14 -35.30 70.76
C GLN A 12 -10.78 -36.74 70.38
N GLU A 13 -9.72 -36.92 69.58
CA GLU A 13 -8.55 -37.82 69.78
C GLU A 13 -7.67 -37.77 68.50
N ARG A 14 -6.33 -37.59 68.53
CA ARG A 14 -5.23 -38.51 68.93
C ARG A 14 -5.24 -39.85 68.16
N ARG A 15 -4.14 -40.43 67.68
CA ARG A 15 -2.71 -40.06 67.41
C ARG A 15 -2.03 -41.33 66.88
N HIS A 16 -1.20 -41.31 65.82
CA HIS A 16 -0.12 -42.29 65.46
C HIS A 16 0.48 -41.79 64.11
N LEU A 17 1.80 -41.66 63.79
CA LEU A 17 3.05 -42.42 64.07
C LEU A 17 3.02 -43.83 63.43
N HIS A 18 3.89 -44.29 62.52
CA HIS A 18 5.09 -43.83 61.77
C HIS A 18 5.22 -44.76 60.51
N THR A 19 6.03 -44.64 59.44
CA THR A 19 7.13 -43.78 58.89
C THR A 19 7.14 -44.02 57.35
N GLY A 20 8.01 -43.51 56.44
CA GLY A 20 9.19 -42.62 56.46
C GLY A 20 10.10 -42.91 55.24
N GLY A 21 10.65 -41.90 54.54
CA GLY A 21 11.46 -42.13 53.33
C GLY A 21 12.16 -40.86 52.77
N PHE A 22 13.49 -40.93 52.67
CA PHE A 22 14.47 -39.91 52.26
C PHE A 22 14.07 -39.03 51.05
N MET A 23 14.09 -37.69 51.16
CA MET A 23 15.25 -36.75 51.13
C MET A 23 15.89 -36.51 49.75
N ALA A 24 15.65 -35.31 49.20
CA ALA A 24 16.59 -34.53 48.39
C ALA A 24 16.22 -33.04 48.49
N SER A 25 17.20 -32.14 48.57
CA SER A 25 16.95 -30.68 48.53
C SER A 25 16.97 -30.17 47.08
N ILE A 26 16.02 -29.32 46.71
CA ILE A 26 15.93 -28.73 45.37
C ILE A 26 16.16 -27.21 45.48
N TYR A 27 17.00 -26.67 44.59
CA TYR A 27 17.21 -25.23 44.44
C TYR A 27 15.96 -24.56 43.87
N VAL A 28 15.50 -23.48 44.52
CA VAL A 28 14.40 -22.65 43.99
C VAL A 28 14.97 -21.61 43.03
N SER A 29 14.90 -21.90 41.74
CA SER A 29 15.18 -20.91 40.68
C SER A 29 14.03 -19.91 40.59
N ILE A 30 14.28 -18.65 40.92
CA ILE A 30 13.32 -17.55 40.73
C ILE A 30 13.32 -17.17 39.25
N GLY A 31 12.35 -17.69 38.49
CA GLY A 31 12.10 -17.25 37.12
C GLY A 31 11.40 -15.90 37.11
N LEU A 32 11.94 -14.92 36.38
CA LEU A 32 11.22 -13.69 36.08
C LEU A 32 10.10 -14.00 35.07
N ILE A 33 8.85 -13.89 35.52
CA ILE A 33 7.69 -13.79 34.61
C ILE A 33 7.63 -12.35 34.12
N ILE A 34 7.98 -12.13 32.85
CA ILE A 34 7.78 -10.84 32.19
C ILE A 34 6.28 -10.71 31.93
N LEU A 35 5.62 -9.84 32.69
CA LEU A 35 4.19 -9.58 32.54
C LEU A 35 3.97 -8.68 31.30
N SER A 36 3.48 -9.25 30.21
CA SER A 36 3.05 -8.48 29.04
C SER A 36 1.82 -7.64 29.38
N VAL A 37 1.99 -6.33 29.44
CA VAL A 37 0.89 -5.38 29.65
C VAL A 37 0.05 -5.30 28.37
N LEU A 38 -0.98 -6.15 28.30
CA LEU A 38 -2.07 -5.98 27.34
C LEU A 38 -2.77 -4.65 27.63
N THR A 39 -2.77 -3.75 26.66
CA THR A 39 -3.48 -2.46 26.73
C THR A 39 -4.99 -2.69 26.63
N ALA A 40 -5.63 -2.90 27.78
CA ALA A 40 -7.06 -3.17 27.89
C ALA A 40 -7.90 -1.90 27.64
N SER A 41 -8.12 -1.55 26.37
CA SER A 41 -8.97 -0.42 25.97
C SER A 41 -9.94 -0.71 24.81
N THR A 42 -10.24 -1.99 24.54
CA THR A 42 -11.31 -2.45 23.62
C THR A 42 -12.19 -3.56 24.22
N GLY A 43 -12.04 -3.86 25.52
CA GLY A 43 -12.63 -5.03 26.17
C GLY A 43 -14.09 -4.92 26.65
N GLN A 44 -14.84 -3.87 26.30
CA GLN A 44 -16.22 -3.65 26.78
C GLN A 44 -17.19 -3.21 25.66
N ALA A 45 -17.20 -3.95 24.54
CA ALA A 45 -18.22 -3.83 23.50
C ALA A 45 -18.48 -5.15 22.72
N LEU A 46 -18.20 -6.32 23.33
CA LEU A 46 -18.31 -7.63 22.66
C LEU A 46 -19.10 -8.68 23.45
N GLU A 47 -20.11 -8.24 24.22
CA GLU A 47 -21.22 -9.10 24.67
C GLU A 47 -22.54 -8.72 23.94
N GLY A 48 -22.47 -8.66 22.61
CA GLY A 48 -23.63 -8.92 21.78
C GLY A 48 -23.88 -10.43 21.75
N ASP A 49 -25.11 -10.86 21.97
CA ASP A 49 -25.51 -12.28 22.15
C ASP A 49 -25.45 -13.16 20.87
N GLY A 50 -24.74 -12.70 19.85
CA GLY A 50 -24.69 -13.31 18.53
C GLY A 50 -25.98 -13.12 17.70
N THR A 51 -27.00 -12.43 18.23
CA THR A 51 -28.19 -12.10 17.43
C THR A 51 -27.92 -10.95 16.47
N ILE A 52 -28.54 -11.07 15.30
CA ILE A 52 -28.62 -10.00 14.31
C ILE A 52 -29.66 -8.99 14.84
N PRO A 53 -29.42 -7.67 14.73
CA PRO A 53 -30.43 -6.65 15.01
C PRO A 53 -31.75 -6.99 14.31
N ARG A 54 -32.91 -6.68 14.90
CA ARG A 54 -34.22 -7.10 14.38
C ARG A 54 -34.69 -6.33 13.12
N VAL A 55 -33.91 -6.42 12.05
CA VAL A 55 -34.26 -6.03 10.69
C VAL A 55 -35.46 -6.89 10.25
N LEU A 56 -36.59 -6.24 9.97
CA LEU A 56 -37.90 -6.89 9.97
C LEU A 56 -38.13 -7.96 8.91
N ASN A 57 -37.34 -7.99 7.84
CA ASN A 57 -37.51 -8.94 6.74
C ASN A 57 -36.16 -9.61 6.39
N PRO A 58 -36.13 -10.94 6.15
CA PRO A 58 -35.01 -11.57 5.48
C PRO A 58 -34.95 -11.11 4.01
N PRO A 59 -33.77 -11.12 3.38
CA PRO A 59 -33.57 -10.58 2.04
C PRO A 59 -34.16 -11.47 0.94
N LEU A 60 -34.28 -10.91 -0.26
CA LEU A 60 -34.57 -11.72 -1.44
C LEU A 60 -33.32 -12.53 -1.81
N ALA A 61 -33.52 -13.73 -2.38
CA ALA A 61 -32.39 -14.56 -2.81
C ALA A 61 -31.48 -13.85 -3.85
N SER A 62 -32.01 -12.86 -4.58
CA SER A 62 -31.27 -11.97 -5.48
C SER A 62 -30.24 -11.07 -4.79
N ASP A 63 -30.38 -10.82 -3.48
CA ASP A 63 -29.45 -9.98 -2.72
C ASP A 63 -28.25 -10.77 -2.20
N LEU A 64 -28.33 -12.11 -2.21
CA LEU A 64 -27.19 -13.00 -1.93
C LEU A 64 -26.29 -13.16 -3.16
N THR A 65 -26.83 -13.00 -4.38
CA THR A 65 -26.08 -13.32 -5.61
C THR A 65 -24.94 -12.35 -5.95
N ASN A 66 -24.90 -11.18 -5.31
CA ASN A 66 -23.85 -10.16 -5.53
C ASN A 66 -22.84 -10.11 -4.35
N LEU A 67 -22.88 -11.09 -3.43
CA LEU A 67 -21.87 -11.21 -2.37
C LEU A 67 -20.48 -11.51 -2.96
N PRO A 68 -19.40 -10.90 -2.45
CA PRO A 68 -18.02 -11.16 -2.88
C PRO A 68 -17.64 -12.65 -2.86
N GLY A 69 -16.88 -13.12 -3.85
CA GLY A 69 -16.42 -14.51 -3.94
C GLY A 69 -15.09 -14.79 -3.25
N ASP A 70 -14.65 -16.04 -3.30
CA ASP A 70 -13.26 -16.45 -3.01
C ASP A 70 -12.32 -15.88 -4.10
N LEU A 71 -11.27 -15.15 -3.69
CA LEU A 71 -10.30 -14.58 -4.63
C LEU A 71 -9.52 -15.65 -5.40
N ARG A 72 -9.37 -16.85 -4.82
CA ARG A 72 -8.65 -17.97 -5.45
C ARG A 72 -9.31 -18.47 -6.74
N ALA A 73 -10.57 -18.09 -6.98
CA ALA A 73 -11.28 -18.33 -8.24
C ALA A 73 -11.02 -17.26 -9.33
N VAL A 74 -10.30 -16.17 -9.01
CA VAL A 74 -9.97 -15.09 -9.95
C VAL A 74 -8.54 -15.30 -10.49
N PRO A 75 -8.34 -15.39 -11.82
CA PRO A 75 -7.00 -15.42 -12.39
C PRO A 75 -6.21 -14.15 -12.06
N VAL A 76 -4.97 -14.33 -11.59
CA VAL A 76 -4.02 -13.23 -11.35
C VAL A 76 -3.67 -12.56 -12.70
N PRO A 77 -3.88 -11.24 -12.87
CA PRO A 77 -3.55 -10.56 -14.12
C PRO A 77 -2.05 -10.51 -14.41
N GLY A 78 -1.70 -10.41 -15.69
CA GLY A 78 -0.34 -10.20 -16.16
C GLY A 78 -0.27 -10.18 -17.69
N PRO A 79 0.90 -9.84 -18.28
CA PRO A 79 1.12 -9.98 -19.71
C PRO A 79 1.01 -11.44 -20.13
N GLY A 80 0.63 -11.71 -21.38
CA GLY A 80 0.52 -13.07 -21.90
C GLY A 80 1.89 -13.75 -21.89
N ASP A 81 1.96 -15.05 -21.56
CA ASP A 81 3.27 -15.74 -21.46
C ASP A 81 4.06 -15.69 -22.78
N GLN A 82 3.39 -15.62 -23.94
CA GLN A 82 4.03 -15.41 -25.26
C GLN A 82 4.69 -14.02 -25.41
N GLU A 83 4.12 -12.98 -24.81
CA GLU A 83 4.68 -11.62 -24.77
C GLU A 83 5.81 -11.54 -23.73
N LEU A 84 5.65 -12.25 -22.61
CA LEU A 84 6.60 -12.24 -21.51
C LEU A 84 7.93 -12.92 -21.86
N VAL A 85 7.92 -14.03 -22.61
CA VAL A 85 9.15 -14.76 -23.00
C VAL A 85 10.07 -13.98 -23.96
N GLU A 86 9.55 -12.95 -24.63
CA GLU A 86 10.37 -12.04 -25.44
C GLU A 86 11.42 -11.33 -24.60
N PHE A 87 11.10 -11.01 -23.34
CA PHE A 87 11.95 -10.28 -22.40
C PHE A 87 12.53 -11.17 -21.31
N VAL A 88 11.69 -12.01 -20.68
CA VAL A 88 12.02 -12.85 -19.52
C VAL A 88 12.37 -14.26 -19.98
N LYS A 89 13.59 -14.69 -19.68
CA LYS A 89 14.11 -16.04 -19.94
C LYS A 89 13.79 -17.02 -18.81
N ASP A 90 13.78 -16.54 -17.57
CA ASP A 90 13.48 -17.33 -16.37
C ASP A 90 12.60 -16.50 -15.43
N LYS A 91 11.32 -16.91 -15.32
CA LYS A 91 10.29 -16.26 -14.50
C LYS A 91 10.60 -16.37 -12.99
N GLN A 92 11.25 -17.44 -12.54
CA GLN A 92 11.61 -17.62 -11.12
C GLN A 92 12.84 -16.80 -10.74
N ALA A 93 13.85 -16.75 -11.61
CA ALA A 93 14.98 -15.83 -11.45
C ALA A 93 14.53 -14.36 -11.49
N ALA A 94 13.53 -14.02 -12.30
CA ALA A 94 12.92 -12.68 -12.32
C ALA A 94 12.15 -12.36 -11.03
N ILE A 95 11.37 -13.30 -10.47
CA ILE A 95 10.72 -13.15 -9.14
C ILE A 95 11.77 -12.95 -8.03
N ALA A 96 12.83 -13.75 -8.03
CA ALA A 96 13.93 -13.62 -7.05
C ALA A 96 14.66 -12.28 -7.18
N LEU A 97 14.88 -11.79 -8.40
CA LEU A 97 15.40 -10.44 -8.66
C LEU A 97 14.44 -9.35 -8.16
N GLY A 98 13.13 -9.52 -8.37
CA GLY A 98 12.09 -8.61 -7.91
C GLY A 98 12.07 -8.47 -6.39
N LYS A 99 11.99 -9.58 -5.66
CA LYS A 99 12.05 -9.60 -4.19
C LYS A 99 13.38 -9.01 -3.69
N ALA A 100 14.49 -9.34 -4.34
CA ALA A 100 15.80 -8.79 -3.99
C ALA A 100 15.93 -7.28 -4.28
N LEU A 101 15.21 -6.70 -5.25
CA LEU A 101 15.21 -5.25 -5.51
C LEU A 101 14.22 -4.51 -4.60
N PHE A 102 13.01 -5.03 -4.41
CA PHE A 102 11.97 -4.42 -3.59
C PHE A 102 12.43 -4.22 -2.13
N TRP A 103 13.19 -5.17 -1.59
CA TRP A 103 13.66 -5.15 -0.20
C TRP A 103 15.04 -4.51 0.02
N ASP A 104 15.90 -4.32 -0.99
CA ASP A 104 17.28 -3.86 -0.75
C ASP A 104 17.38 -2.34 -0.53
N MET A 105 17.81 -1.97 0.68
CA MET A 105 18.12 -0.60 1.11
C MET A 105 19.19 0.08 0.23
N GLN A 106 19.94 -0.69 -0.56
CA GLN A 106 20.90 -0.19 -1.54
C GLN A 106 20.25 0.39 -2.81
N VAL A 107 18.93 0.28 -3.00
CA VAL A 107 18.21 0.93 -4.12
C VAL A 107 18.09 2.44 -3.90
N GLY A 108 17.44 2.88 -2.82
CA GLY A 108 17.20 4.29 -2.52
C GLY A 108 18.47 5.09 -2.24
N SER A 109 18.51 6.34 -2.68
CA SER A 109 19.75 7.08 -2.96
C SER A 109 20.61 7.36 -1.74
N ASP A 110 20.00 7.50 -0.56
CA ASP A 110 20.68 7.64 0.73
C ASP A 110 21.33 6.32 1.22
N GLY A 111 20.95 5.18 0.64
CA GLY A 111 21.35 3.83 1.06
C GLY A 111 20.56 3.28 2.23
N VAL A 112 19.40 3.88 2.54
CA VAL A 112 18.49 3.42 3.60
C VAL A 112 17.14 3.03 3.02
N GLN A 113 16.60 3.81 2.07
CA GLN A 113 15.27 3.53 1.52
C GLN A 113 15.26 2.34 0.55
N ALA A 114 14.34 1.41 0.77
CA ALA A 114 13.88 0.38 -0.17
C ALA A 114 12.39 0.60 -0.50
N CYS A 115 11.81 -0.12 -1.47
CA CYS A 115 10.35 -0.10 -1.66
C CYS A 115 9.66 -0.59 -0.38
N ALA A 116 10.20 -1.67 0.21
CA ALA A 116 9.77 -2.20 1.48
C ALA A 116 9.82 -1.19 2.65
N SER A 117 10.64 -0.12 2.60
CA SER A 117 10.69 0.89 3.68
C SER A 117 9.38 1.66 3.89
N CYS A 118 8.47 1.60 2.91
CA CYS A 118 7.12 2.17 2.95
C CYS A 118 6.03 1.07 2.95
N HIS A 119 6.40 -0.21 2.81
CA HIS A 119 5.48 -1.30 2.46
C HIS A 119 5.73 -2.59 3.27
N PHE A 120 6.33 -2.49 4.47
CA PHE A 120 6.79 -3.65 5.24
C PHE A 120 5.71 -4.33 6.10
N ARG A 121 4.62 -3.63 6.51
CA ARG A 121 3.53 -4.25 7.29
C ARG A 121 2.31 -4.43 6.40
N ALA A 122 1.95 -5.67 6.09
CA ALA A 122 0.82 -5.98 5.21
C ALA A 122 0.83 -5.19 3.88
N GLY A 123 2.04 -4.89 3.37
CA GLY A 123 2.25 -4.09 2.17
C GLY A 123 2.12 -2.56 2.34
N ALA A 124 1.92 -2.04 3.55
CA ALA A 124 1.73 -0.62 3.87
C ALA A 124 2.68 -0.14 4.99
N ASP A 125 2.53 1.13 5.40
CA ASP A 125 3.34 1.77 6.45
C ASP A 125 2.52 2.03 7.74
N PRO A 126 2.88 1.40 8.87
CA PRO A 126 2.25 1.65 10.18
C PRO A 126 2.91 2.79 10.96
N ARG A 127 4.00 3.41 10.50
CA ARG A 127 4.72 4.45 11.25
C ARG A 127 3.80 5.66 11.53
N SER A 128 4.10 6.40 12.59
CA SER A 128 3.35 7.59 13.04
C SER A 128 4.23 8.83 13.30
N LYS A 129 5.56 8.66 13.26
CA LYS A 129 6.56 9.73 13.49
C LYS A 129 7.18 10.21 12.18
N ASN A 130 7.22 11.53 11.96
CA ASN A 130 7.57 12.16 10.68
C ASN A 130 6.72 11.62 9.50
N GLN A 131 5.40 11.59 9.65
CA GLN A 131 4.47 11.06 8.63
C GLN A 131 3.52 12.13 8.07
N LEU A 132 3.73 13.42 8.39
CA LEU A 132 2.92 14.51 7.84
C LEU A 132 3.55 15.06 6.57
N SER A 133 2.77 15.14 5.49
CA SER A 133 2.99 16.06 4.37
C SER A 133 1.94 17.18 4.49
N PRO A 134 2.28 18.44 4.17
CA PRO A 134 1.27 19.47 3.97
C PRO A 134 0.54 19.22 2.64
N GLY A 135 -0.40 20.10 2.27
CA GLY A 135 -1.19 20.01 1.04
C GLY A 135 -0.40 20.26 -0.27
N LEU A 136 0.67 19.50 -0.53
CA LEU A 136 1.53 19.61 -1.73
C LEU A 136 0.80 19.31 -3.07
N LYS A 137 -0.46 18.89 -3.01
CA LYS A 137 -1.35 18.65 -4.16
C LYS A 137 -2.54 19.62 -4.24
N HIS A 138 -2.63 20.57 -3.31
CA HIS A 138 -3.62 21.64 -3.34
C HIS A 138 -3.44 22.47 -4.63
N VAL A 139 -4.56 22.98 -5.14
CA VAL A 139 -4.65 23.78 -6.37
C VAL A 139 -5.45 25.06 -6.09
N PRO A 140 -5.11 26.20 -6.72
CA PRO A 140 -4.14 26.38 -7.80
C PRO A 140 -2.67 26.51 -7.37
N GLN A 141 -2.33 26.40 -6.08
CA GLN A 141 -0.95 26.37 -5.57
C GLN A 141 -0.77 25.33 -4.47
N GLN A 142 0.44 24.77 -4.36
CA GLN A 142 0.82 23.85 -3.30
C GLN A 142 0.73 24.53 -1.93
N ASP A 143 0.08 23.87 -0.97
CA ASP A 143 0.15 24.25 0.43
C ASP A 143 1.43 23.69 1.06
N LEU A 144 2.19 24.56 1.73
CA LEU A 144 3.46 24.24 2.40
C LEU A 144 3.37 24.41 3.92
N ASP A 145 2.21 24.82 4.44
CA ASP A 145 1.99 25.02 5.87
C ASP A 145 1.48 23.72 6.52
N PHE A 146 2.09 23.32 7.63
CA PHE A 146 1.75 22.08 8.35
C PHE A 146 0.84 22.46 9.52
N LYS A 147 -0.39 21.92 9.60
CA LYS A 147 -1.41 22.46 10.51
C LYS A 147 -1.68 21.61 11.75
N VAL A 148 -1.52 20.29 11.69
CA VAL A 148 -1.53 19.43 12.91
C VAL A 148 -0.20 19.51 13.66
N GLY A 149 0.91 19.73 12.96
CA GLY A 149 2.24 19.64 13.55
C GLY A 149 3.34 20.17 12.65
N GLY A 150 4.24 19.30 12.21
CA GLY A 150 5.35 19.68 11.36
C GLY A 150 6.29 18.51 11.05
N PRO A 151 7.40 18.76 10.34
CA PRO A 151 8.44 17.77 10.11
C PRO A 151 8.94 17.19 11.44
N ASN A 152 9.03 15.87 11.54
CA ASN A 152 9.32 15.10 12.76
C ASN A 152 8.31 15.24 13.92
N TYR A 153 7.04 15.57 13.64
CA TYR A 153 5.95 15.40 14.60
C TYR A 153 5.69 13.91 14.91
N GLN A 154 5.14 13.64 16.09
CA GLN A 154 4.68 12.33 16.55
C GLN A 154 3.16 12.35 16.64
N LEU A 155 2.48 11.65 15.75
CA LEU A 155 1.02 11.56 15.77
C LEU A 155 0.52 10.79 17.01
N THR A 156 -0.67 11.12 17.46
CA THR A 156 -1.43 10.42 18.50
C THR A 156 -2.83 10.08 17.97
N SER A 157 -3.70 9.53 18.81
CA SER A 157 -5.10 9.29 18.45
C SER A 157 -5.97 10.54 18.49
N ALA A 158 -5.48 11.67 19.04
CA ALA A 158 -6.22 12.93 19.16
C ALA A 158 -6.34 13.68 17.82
N GLU A 159 -5.34 13.54 16.94
CA GLU A 159 -5.29 14.22 15.64
C GLU A 159 -6.40 13.74 14.67
N PHE A 160 -7.00 12.58 14.92
CA PHE A 160 -7.98 11.95 14.03
C PHE A 160 -9.46 12.22 14.43
N PRO A 161 -10.40 12.17 13.47
CA PRO A 161 -10.16 12.29 12.03
C PRO A 161 -9.51 13.64 11.67
N LEU A 162 -8.65 13.67 10.66
CA LEU A 162 -7.91 14.89 10.26
C LEU A 162 -8.87 16.00 9.80
N THR A 163 -9.86 15.61 8.99
CA THR A 163 -10.94 16.50 8.56
C THR A 163 -11.89 16.79 9.73
N ARG A 164 -12.06 18.07 10.08
CA ARG A 164 -12.98 18.51 11.15
C ARG A 164 -14.19 19.21 10.55
N LEU A 165 -15.37 18.83 11.02
CA LEU A 165 -16.66 19.31 10.50
C LEU A 165 -17.24 20.36 11.46
N ALA A 166 -17.75 21.47 10.93
CA ALA A 166 -18.34 22.55 11.72
C ALA A 166 -19.54 22.09 12.59
N ILE A 167 -20.17 20.97 12.22
CA ILE A 167 -21.05 20.20 13.09
C ILE A 167 -20.59 18.74 13.06
N ALA A 168 -20.12 18.23 14.20
CA ALA A 168 -19.55 16.88 14.29
C ALA A 168 -20.51 15.80 13.77
N GLY A 169 -20.01 14.94 12.89
CA GLY A 169 -20.78 13.85 12.25
C GLY A 169 -21.72 14.27 11.12
N GLN A 170 -21.95 15.57 10.88
CA GLN A 170 -22.80 16.06 9.79
C GLN A 170 -21.97 16.54 8.61
N ARG A 171 -22.23 15.99 7.42
CA ARG A 171 -21.62 16.44 6.16
C ARG A 171 -21.99 17.91 5.89
N GLY A 172 -21.01 18.75 5.56
CA GLY A 172 -21.24 20.18 5.34
C GLY A 172 -19.96 20.99 5.24
N SER A 173 -19.95 22.14 5.92
CA SER A 173 -18.75 22.99 6.06
C SER A 173 -17.74 22.38 7.03
N LEU A 174 -16.46 22.62 6.73
CA LEU A 174 -15.34 22.28 7.61
C LEU A 174 -15.26 23.28 8.78
N ASP A 175 -14.70 22.86 9.91
CA ASP A 175 -14.43 23.75 11.04
C ASP A 175 -13.19 24.61 10.73
N THR A 176 -13.41 25.89 10.44
CA THR A 176 -12.34 26.85 10.11
C THR A 176 -11.30 27.08 11.21
N ALA A 177 -11.53 26.58 12.43
CA ALA A 177 -10.59 26.69 13.55
C ALA A 177 -9.82 25.39 13.85
N THR A 178 -10.26 24.22 13.35
CA THR A 178 -9.64 22.92 13.69
C THR A 178 -9.44 21.95 12.52
N ASP A 179 -9.97 22.25 11.33
CA ASP A 179 -9.79 21.41 10.14
C ASP A 179 -8.35 21.40 9.62
N ASN A 180 -7.95 20.27 9.03
CA ASN A 180 -6.63 20.08 8.46
C ASN A 180 -6.67 19.39 7.08
N ASN A 181 -5.83 19.87 6.16
CA ASN A 181 -5.56 19.28 4.84
C ASN A 181 -4.18 18.58 4.75
N ASP A 182 -3.41 18.49 5.84
CA ASP A 182 -2.22 17.63 5.92
C ASP A 182 -2.59 16.17 5.56
N VAL A 183 -1.60 15.45 5.07
CA VAL A 183 -1.67 14.04 4.68
C VAL A 183 -0.78 13.20 5.59
N VAL A 184 -1.30 12.07 6.07
CA VAL A 184 -0.53 11.06 6.81
C VAL A 184 -0.05 9.96 5.86
N SER A 185 1.27 9.90 5.63
CA SER A 185 1.92 8.93 4.74
C SER A 185 3.39 8.66 5.07
N SER A 186 3.98 7.71 4.35
CA SER A 186 5.39 7.31 4.45
C SER A 186 6.36 8.47 4.29
N GLN A 187 7.37 8.49 5.16
CA GLN A 187 8.62 9.19 4.90
C GLN A 187 9.52 8.44 3.92
N GLY A 188 10.01 9.18 2.92
CA GLY A 188 10.98 8.76 1.91
C GLY A 188 12.39 9.24 2.23
N VAL A 189 13.03 9.92 1.29
CA VAL A 189 14.38 10.49 1.42
C VAL A 189 14.36 11.95 1.93
N PRO A 190 15.42 12.44 2.59
CA PRO A 190 15.60 13.88 2.78
C PRO A 190 16.02 14.54 1.45
N TYR A 191 15.73 15.82 1.22
CA TYR A 191 16.18 16.51 0.00
C TYR A 191 17.71 16.55 -0.11
N LEU A 192 18.27 15.72 -1.01
CA LEU A 192 19.70 15.36 -1.01
C LEU A 192 20.65 16.42 -1.61
N ASP A 193 20.13 17.48 -2.23
CA ASP A 193 20.94 18.57 -2.79
C ASP A 193 21.31 19.63 -1.73
N GLN A 194 21.95 20.72 -2.14
CA GLN A 194 22.33 21.86 -1.30
C GLN A 194 21.13 22.71 -0.88
N GLY A 195 21.35 23.65 0.05
CA GLY A 195 20.30 24.57 0.52
C GLY A 195 19.22 23.94 1.44
N PRO A 196 18.19 24.72 1.81
CA PRO A 196 17.02 24.25 2.56
C PRO A 196 16.17 23.29 1.71
N ASP A 197 15.16 22.65 2.30
CA ASP A 197 14.18 21.90 1.50
C ASP A 197 13.13 22.89 0.95
N PRO A 198 12.93 22.98 -0.39
CA PRO A 198 11.91 23.86 -0.97
C PRO A 198 10.48 23.46 -0.57
N LEU A 199 10.26 22.24 -0.08
CA LEU A 199 8.96 21.73 0.40
C LEU A 199 8.82 21.78 1.93
N GLY A 200 9.67 22.53 2.63
CA GLY A 200 9.50 22.81 4.06
C GLY A 200 9.93 21.72 5.04
N PHE A 201 10.34 20.52 4.57
CA PHE A 201 10.77 19.39 5.41
C PHE A 201 12.10 19.62 6.14
N GLN A 202 12.08 20.47 7.18
CA GLN A 202 13.23 20.81 8.00
C GLN A 202 12.83 21.23 9.41
N VAL A 203 13.64 20.85 10.40
CA VAL A 203 13.53 21.36 11.78
C VAL A 203 14.69 22.32 12.03
N GLY A 204 14.39 23.62 12.06
CA GLY A 204 15.36 24.71 12.22
C GLY A 204 16.31 24.85 11.03
N ARG A 205 17.46 24.17 11.06
CA ARG A 205 18.47 24.13 9.98
C ARG A 205 18.90 22.70 9.62
N LEU A 206 18.03 21.73 9.89
CA LEU A 206 18.25 20.31 9.66
C LEU A 206 17.11 19.77 8.80
N LYS A 207 17.41 19.44 7.55
CA LYS A 207 16.44 18.79 6.63
C LYS A 207 16.08 17.41 7.18
N THR A 208 14.80 17.14 7.33
CA THR A 208 14.23 15.83 7.69
C THR A 208 14.02 15.00 6.44
N ARG A 209 13.51 13.78 6.57
CA ARG A 209 12.93 13.07 5.43
C ARG A 209 11.66 13.78 4.95
N ARG A 210 11.48 13.81 3.63
CA ARG A 210 10.24 14.20 2.96
C ARG A 210 9.18 13.13 3.18
N VAL A 211 7.91 13.53 3.08
CA VAL A 211 6.74 12.65 3.21
C VAL A 211 5.95 12.68 1.91
N GLU A 212 5.41 11.53 1.52
CA GLU A 212 4.54 11.44 0.33
C GLU A 212 3.21 12.20 0.52
N PRO A 213 2.75 12.99 -0.46
CA PRO A 213 1.53 13.77 -0.35
C PRO A 213 0.24 12.98 -0.60
N ARG A 214 0.31 11.64 -0.53
CA ARG A 214 -0.83 10.73 -0.38
C ARG A 214 -0.44 9.56 0.49
N ASN A 215 -1.35 9.09 1.35
CA ASN A 215 -1.22 7.90 2.18
C ASN A 215 -0.74 6.68 1.38
N THR A 216 0.08 5.84 2.01
CA THR A 216 0.76 4.73 1.34
C THR A 216 -0.13 3.48 1.28
N PRO A 217 -0.66 3.09 0.10
CA PRO A 217 -1.56 1.95 -0.02
C PRO A 217 -0.80 0.62 0.08
N THR A 218 -1.54 -0.46 0.35
CA THR A 218 -0.95 -1.81 0.31
C THR A 218 -0.57 -2.25 -1.10
N VAL A 219 0.60 -2.88 -1.23
CA VAL A 219 1.03 -3.64 -2.44
C VAL A 219 0.40 -5.03 -2.54
N ILE A 220 -0.21 -5.55 -1.46
CA ILE A 220 -0.85 -6.87 -1.46
C ILE A 220 -2.12 -6.82 -2.29
N ASN A 221 -2.31 -7.83 -3.14
CA ASN A 221 -3.33 -7.85 -4.21
C ASN A 221 -3.23 -6.69 -5.23
N ALA A 222 -2.16 -5.87 -5.24
CA ALA A 222 -2.09 -4.73 -6.16
C ALA A 222 -2.05 -5.15 -7.63
N VAL A 223 -1.58 -6.37 -7.94
CA VAL A 223 -1.62 -7.00 -9.26
C VAL A 223 -3.02 -7.03 -9.91
N PHE A 224 -4.09 -6.95 -9.12
CA PHE A 224 -5.44 -6.93 -9.66
C PHE A 224 -5.83 -5.57 -10.27
N TYR A 225 -5.18 -4.44 -9.95
CA TYR A 225 -5.57 -3.11 -10.46
C TYR A 225 -5.13 -2.84 -11.91
N HIS A 226 -6.02 -2.25 -12.72
CA HIS A 226 -5.71 -1.83 -14.09
C HIS A 226 -4.74 -0.63 -14.17
N ARG A 227 -4.72 0.24 -13.16
CA ARG A 227 -3.78 1.37 -13.03
C ARG A 227 -3.31 1.47 -11.59
N GLN A 228 -2.07 1.90 -11.36
CA GLN A 228 -1.53 2.07 -10.01
C GLN A 228 -1.40 3.53 -9.60
N PHE A 229 -1.08 3.72 -8.31
CA PHE A 229 -1.27 4.96 -7.54
C PHE A 229 -2.74 5.37 -7.38
N TRP A 230 -3.02 6.25 -6.41
CA TRP A 230 -4.37 6.75 -6.12
C TRP A 230 -4.99 7.57 -7.28
N ASP A 231 -4.17 8.21 -8.10
CA ASP A 231 -4.58 8.98 -9.29
C ASP A 231 -4.57 8.17 -10.59
N GLY A 232 -4.14 6.89 -10.56
CA GLY A 232 -4.03 6.08 -11.77
C GLY A 232 -2.97 6.57 -12.76
N ARG A 233 -1.94 7.32 -12.32
CA ARG A 233 -0.89 7.85 -13.21
C ARG A 233 -0.01 6.77 -13.85
N ALA A 234 0.10 5.59 -13.22
CA ALA A 234 0.80 4.43 -13.77
C ALA A 234 -0.11 3.63 -14.73
N GLY A 235 0.25 3.60 -16.01
CA GLY A 235 -0.55 2.99 -17.08
C GLY A 235 -0.54 1.47 -17.11
N ASN A 236 -1.65 0.86 -17.57
CA ASN A 236 -1.79 -0.60 -17.69
C ASN A 236 -0.82 -1.25 -18.69
N ILE A 237 -0.36 -0.47 -19.67
CA ILE A 237 0.62 -0.90 -20.65
C ILE A 237 1.99 -0.44 -20.16
N PHE A 238 2.93 -1.35 -19.91
CA PHE A 238 4.29 -0.98 -19.54
C PHE A 238 5.14 -0.72 -20.78
N ASN A 239 5.86 0.41 -20.79
CA ASN A 239 6.68 0.87 -21.91
C ASN A 239 8.19 0.58 -21.76
N GLY A 240 8.60 -0.13 -20.70
CA GLY A 240 10.00 -0.48 -20.45
C GLY A 240 10.86 0.63 -19.85
N VAL A 241 10.34 1.85 -19.71
CA VAL A 241 11.13 3.04 -19.34
C VAL A 241 10.56 3.77 -18.12
N ASN A 242 9.27 4.08 -18.10
CA ASN A 242 8.64 4.98 -17.12
C ASN A 242 7.16 4.65 -16.84
N PRO A 243 6.48 5.31 -15.87
CA PRO A 243 5.11 4.97 -15.50
C PRO A 243 4.02 5.32 -16.53
N LEU A 244 4.34 6.13 -17.54
CA LEU A 244 3.35 6.77 -18.42
C LEU A 244 2.68 5.78 -19.39
N GLY A 245 3.33 4.64 -19.66
CA GLY A 245 2.84 3.65 -20.61
C GLY A 245 2.71 4.25 -22.00
N THR A 246 1.55 4.08 -22.64
CA THR A 246 1.23 4.65 -23.96
C THR A 246 1.02 6.17 -23.98
N ARG A 247 1.08 6.86 -22.83
CA ARG A 247 1.10 8.34 -22.79
C ARG A 247 2.46 8.93 -23.15
N ASP A 248 3.51 8.11 -23.14
CA ASP A 248 4.82 8.44 -23.70
C ASP A 248 5.02 7.65 -25.02
N PRO A 249 4.88 8.30 -26.18
CA PRO A 249 5.11 7.66 -27.47
C PRO A 249 6.60 7.46 -27.79
N GLU A 250 7.52 8.10 -27.06
CA GLU A 250 8.97 8.09 -27.33
C GLU A 250 9.77 7.15 -26.41
N ALA A 251 9.11 6.46 -25.48
CA ALA A 251 9.73 5.39 -24.69
C ALA A 251 10.31 4.28 -25.59
N ARG A 252 11.64 4.09 -25.55
CA ARG A 252 12.38 3.02 -26.24
C ARG A 252 13.33 2.31 -25.29
N VAL A 253 13.40 0.99 -25.40
CA VAL A 253 14.53 0.18 -24.90
C VAL A 253 15.43 -0.17 -26.10
N MET A 254 16.65 -0.61 -25.85
CA MET A 254 17.58 -1.05 -26.91
C MET A 254 17.71 -2.57 -26.94
N ALA A 255 17.76 -3.18 -28.12
CA ALA A 255 18.03 -4.60 -28.31
C ALA A 255 19.28 -4.82 -29.19
N SER A 256 20.05 -5.86 -28.87
CA SER A 256 21.22 -6.30 -29.62
C SER A 256 20.79 -7.31 -30.69
N VAL A 257 20.80 -6.89 -31.96
CA VAL A 257 20.35 -7.67 -33.12
C VAL A 257 21.46 -7.69 -34.16
N GLY A 258 22.00 -8.88 -34.47
CA GLY A 258 23.10 -9.03 -35.43
C GLY A 258 24.39 -8.28 -35.04
N GLY A 259 24.60 -7.98 -33.76
CA GLY A 259 25.73 -7.20 -33.26
C GLY A 259 25.55 -5.67 -33.30
N ASN A 260 24.42 -5.18 -33.82
CA ASN A 260 24.04 -3.77 -33.73
C ASN A 260 22.99 -3.55 -32.64
N LEU A 261 22.91 -2.32 -32.13
CA LEU A 261 21.81 -1.91 -31.26
C LEU A 261 20.67 -1.35 -32.12
N THR A 262 19.45 -1.78 -31.82
CA THR A 262 18.21 -1.34 -32.45
C THR A 262 17.20 -0.95 -31.39
N GLU A 263 16.48 0.15 -31.59
CA GLU A 263 15.39 0.53 -30.71
C GLU A 263 14.24 -0.50 -30.74
N VAL A 264 13.61 -0.68 -29.58
CA VAL A 264 12.42 -1.50 -29.40
C VAL A 264 11.42 -0.69 -28.56
N GLN A 265 10.23 -0.48 -29.11
CA GLN A 265 9.09 0.02 -28.33
C GLN A 265 8.48 -1.16 -27.57
N VAL A 266 8.41 -1.05 -26.24
CA VAL A 266 7.77 -2.07 -25.39
C VAL A 266 6.32 -1.66 -25.15
N ALA A 267 5.40 -2.62 -25.16
CA ALA A 267 3.98 -2.38 -24.94
C ALA A 267 3.32 -3.60 -24.24
N LEU A 268 3.80 -3.94 -23.04
CA LEU A 268 3.30 -5.11 -22.32
C LEU A 268 1.98 -4.79 -21.60
N ALA A 269 0.90 -5.48 -21.97
CA ALA A 269 -0.41 -5.30 -21.37
C ALA A 269 -0.50 -5.87 -19.94
N SER A 270 -1.54 -5.49 -19.19
CA SER A 270 -1.80 -5.96 -17.82
C SER A 270 -0.58 -5.81 -16.89
N SER A 271 0.22 -4.77 -17.12
CA SER A 271 1.54 -4.56 -16.50
C SER A 271 1.62 -3.23 -15.73
N SER A 272 0.52 -2.89 -15.05
CA SER A 272 0.39 -1.65 -14.28
C SER A 272 1.40 -1.53 -13.13
N LEU A 273 1.85 -2.66 -12.58
CA LEU A 273 2.89 -2.73 -11.54
C LEU A 273 4.30 -2.41 -12.09
N ALA A 274 4.65 -2.90 -13.28
CA ALA A 274 5.94 -2.58 -13.89
C ALA A 274 6.05 -1.08 -14.22
N SER A 275 4.94 -0.48 -14.67
CA SER A 275 4.79 0.98 -14.80
C SER A 275 4.92 1.69 -13.44
N GLN A 276 4.33 1.14 -12.36
CA GLN A 276 4.44 1.72 -11.02
C GLN A 276 5.89 1.71 -10.51
N ALA A 277 6.54 0.55 -10.56
CA ALA A 277 7.80 0.29 -9.85
C ALA A 277 8.97 1.16 -10.33
N VAL A 278 8.96 1.60 -11.59
CA VAL A 278 9.98 2.50 -12.14
C VAL A 278 9.83 3.97 -11.72
N GLY A 279 8.71 4.34 -11.09
CA GLY A 279 8.47 5.70 -10.57
C GLY A 279 9.23 6.03 -9.28
N PRO A 280 9.01 5.31 -8.17
CA PRO A 280 9.58 5.63 -6.86
C PRO A 280 11.12 5.76 -6.87
N ILE A 281 11.80 4.92 -7.66
CA ILE A 281 13.27 4.88 -7.76
C ILE A 281 13.92 6.15 -8.34
N VAL A 282 13.13 7.00 -9.03
CA VAL A 282 13.54 8.30 -9.59
C VAL A 282 12.80 9.50 -8.94
N SER A 283 11.96 9.26 -7.93
CA SER A 283 11.16 10.29 -7.24
C SER A 283 11.91 10.91 -6.05
N GLU A 284 12.05 12.24 -6.04
CA GLU A 284 12.77 13.03 -5.01
C GLU A 284 12.04 13.14 -3.66
N LEU A 285 10.81 12.66 -3.58
CA LEU A 285 10.07 12.48 -2.33
C LEU A 285 10.37 11.08 -1.78
N GLU A 286 10.30 10.06 -2.65
CA GLU A 286 10.31 8.64 -2.27
C GLU A 286 11.73 8.08 -2.08
N MET A 287 12.55 7.98 -3.13
CA MET A 287 13.81 7.22 -3.12
C MET A 287 15.01 7.89 -3.82
N ALA A 288 14.83 9.01 -4.50
CA ALA A 288 15.82 9.58 -5.42
C ALA A 288 16.57 10.81 -4.88
N ALA A 289 17.83 10.96 -5.30
CA ALA A 289 18.45 12.28 -5.37
C ALA A 289 17.90 13.03 -6.60
N PRO A 290 17.87 14.38 -6.59
CA PRO A 290 17.45 15.17 -7.75
C PRO A 290 18.12 14.75 -9.06
N GLY A 291 17.33 14.65 -10.13
CA GLY A 291 17.77 14.24 -11.47
C GLY A 291 18.25 12.78 -11.62
N ARG A 292 18.14 11.92 -10.60
CA ARG A 292 18.63 10.52 -10.68
C ARG A 292 17.78 9.68 -11.62
N THR A 293 18.44 8.97 -12.55
CA THR A 293 17.81 8.05 -13.50
C THR A 293 17.87 6.59 -13.06
N ALA A 294 17.06 5.72 -13.69
CA ALA A 294 17.12 4.26 -13.49
C ALA A 294 18.48 3.68 -13.91
N GLN A 295 19.11 4.28 -14.92
CA GLN A 295 20.43 3.90 -15.40
C GLN A 295 21.54 4.30 -14.41
N ASP A 296 21.38 5.40 -13.67
CA ASP A 296 22.25 5.78 -12.56
C ASP A 296 22.09 4.85 -11.34
N LEU A 297 20.88 4.35 -11.06
CA LEU A 297 20.66 3.26 -10.10
C LEU A 297 21.41 1.98 -10.51
N ALA A 298 21.40 1.61 -11.80
CA ALA A 298 22.18 0.47 -12.31
C ALA A 298 23.69 0.67 -12.06
N ARG A 299 24.20 1.88 -12.29
CA ARG A 299 25.60 2.27 -12.03
C ARG A 299 25.93 2.23 -10.53
N ASP A 300 25.04 2.70 -9.67
CA ASP A 300 25.18 2.66 -8.20
C ASP A 300 25.30 1.22 -7.69
N LEU A 301 24.41 0.33 -8.12
CA LEU A 301 24.44 -1.08 -7.73
C LEU A 301 25.73 -1.74 -8.23
N ARG A 302 26.17 -1.45 -9.46
CA ARG A 302 27.39 -2.02 -10.06
C ARG A 302 28.71 -1.47 -9.51
N LYS A 303 28.78 -0.20 -9.11
CA LYS A 303 30.02 0.48 -8.64
C LYS A 303 30.10 0.66 -7.12
N GLY A 304 28.97 0.62 -6.42
CA GLY A 304 28.85 0.99 -5.01
C GLY A 304 28.80 2.52 -4.81
N LYS A 305 27.83 3.00 -4.03
CA LYS A 305 27.49 4.43 -3.86
C LYS A 305 28.60 5.36 -3.33
N ARG A 306 29.75 4.84 -2.87
CA ARG A 306 30.91 5.65 -2.46
C ARG A 306 31.74 6.19 -3.63
N ALA A 307 31.54 5.66 -4.85
CA ALA A 307 32.38 5.96 -6.01
C ALA A 307 32.36 7.42 -6.51
N ARG A 308 31.38 8.26 -6.10
CA ARG A 308 31.27 9.67 -6.51
C ARG A 308 32.05 10.69 -5.66
N ARG A 309 32.71 10.32 -4.55
CA ARG A 309 33.45 11.30 -3.70
C ARG A 309 34.86 10.94 -3.23
N LEU A 310 35.27 9.68 -3.23
CA LEU A 310 36.63 9.26 -2.84
C LEU A 310 37.13 8.16 -3.77
N GLY A 311 38.39 8.23 -4.19
CA GLY A 311 39.02 7.33 -5.17
C GLY A 311 39.28 5.88 -4.70
N GLN A 312 38.51 5.37 -3.74
CA GLN A 312 38.57 3.99 -3.30
C GLN A 312 37.76 3.10 -4.26
N ARG A 313 38.39 2.07 -4.84
CA ARG A 313 37.69 1.06 -5.64
C ARG A 313 36.78 0.24 -4.72
N VAL A 314 35.47 0.42 -4.86
CA VAL A 314 34.46 -0.43 -4.21
C VAL A 314 34.07 -1.53 -5.21
N HIS A 315 34.03 -2.78 -4.75
CA HIS A 315 33.49 -3.88 -5.54
C HIS A 315 31.95 -3.77 -5.57
N GLY A 316 31.33 -4.15 -6.69
CA GLY A 316 29.89 -3.97 -6.89
C GLY A 316 29.02 -4.53 -5.77
N SER A 317 27.90 -3.86 -5.52
CA SER A 317 27.01 -4.14 -4.40
C SER A 317 26.41 -5.53 -4.57
N ARG A 318 26.63 -6.40 -3.58
CA ARG A 318 25.97 -7.70 -3.50
C ARG A 318 24.48 -7.48 -3.20
N PRO A 319 23.55 -8.22 -3.83
CA PRO A 319 22.12 -8.12 -3.50
C PRO A 319 21.87 -8.35 -2.01
N LEU A 320 21.10 -7.46 -1.38
CA LEU A 320 20.76 -7.45 0.03
C LEU A 320 21.99 -7.42 0.97
N GLN A 321 23.14 -6.88 0.54
CA GLN A 321 24.39 -6.88 1.32
C GLN A 321 24.28 -6.26 2.72
N ARG A 322 23.28 -5.41 2.94
CA ARG A 322 23.02 -4.75 4.23
C ARG A 322 22.14 -5.56 5.18
N GLN A 323 21.57 -6.69 4.73
CA GLN A 323 20.41 -7.33 5.37
C GLN A 323 20.61 -8.85 5.50
N LEU A 324 20.06 -9.45 6.55
CA LEU A 324 19.89 -10.91 6.65
C LEU A 324 18.69 -11.37 5.81
N VAL A 325 18.73 -12.63 5.36
CA VAL A 325 17.67 -13.30 4.60
C VAL A 325 17.48 -14.67 5.22
N ASP A 326 16.26 -15.04 5.61
CA ASP A 326 16.03 -16.32 6.27
C ASP A 326 16.34 -17.49 5.30
N PRO A 327 17.01 -18.57 5.75
CA PRO A 327 17.27 -19.72 4.88
C PRO A 327 15.99 -20.46 4.42
N SER A 328 14.85 -20.18 5.04
CA SER A 328 13.50 -20.63 4.66
C SER A 328 12.63 -19.55 4.00
N ASP A 329 13.17 -18.39 3.61
CA ASP A 329 12.47 -17.44 2.73
C ASP A 329 12.01 -18.17 1.45
N SER A 330 10.74 -18.00 1.07
CA SER A 330 10.05 -18.78 0.03
C SER A 330 10.62 -18.62 -1.38
N VAL A 331 11.40 -17.57 -1.61
CA VAL A 331 11.96 -17.20 -2.91
C VAL A 331 13.50 -17.06 -2.84
N LEU A 332 14.01 -16.48 -1.76
CA LEU A 332 15.42 -16.14 -1.57
C LEU A 332 16.18 -17.11 -0.67
N GLY A 333 15.50 -18.02 0.04
CA GLY A 333 16.14 -19.04 0.90
C GLY A 333 17.25 -19.84 0.20
N PRO A 334 17.05 -20.36 -1.03
CA PRO A 334 18.11 -21.03 -1.80
C PRO A 334 19.32 -20.15 -2.13
N LEU A 335 19.12 -18.83 -2.15
CA LEU A 335 20.14 -17.81 -2.40
C LEU A 335 20.72 -17.20 -1.10
N SER A 336 20.20 -17.51 0.08
CA SER A 336 20.62 -16.87 1.34
C SER A 336 22.05 -17.26 1.76
N ARG A 337 22.80 -16.30 2.32
CA ARG A 337 24.10 -16.55 2.98
C ARG A 337 24.01 -16.71 4.50
N TYR A 338 22.81 -16.77 5.08
CA TYR A 338 22.62 -16.83 6.53
C TYR A 338 23.57 -17.85 7.21
N PRO A 339 24.31 -17.48 8.27
CA PRO A 339 24.19 -16.26 9.08
C PRO A 339 24.87 -14.99 8.51
N GLU A 340 25.48 -15.02 7.33
CA GLU A 340 26.02 -13.82 6.69
C GLU A 340 24.94 -12.99 5.97
N ARG A 341 25.17 -11.68 5.80
CA ARG A 341 24.25 -10.76 5.09
C ARG A 341 24.31 -10.89 3.56
N GLY A 342 23.19 -10.67 2.91
CA GLY A 342 23.00 -10.68 1.44
C GLY A 342 22.98 -12.06 0.78
N LEU A 343 22.74 -12.07 -0.52
CA LEU A 343 22.59 -13.30 -1.32
C LEU A 343 23.92 -13.89 -1.77
N ARG A 344 23.95 -15.19 -2.09
CA ARG A 344 25.12 -15.95 -2.62
C ARG A 344 25.59 -15.41 -3.96
N VAL A 345 24.64 -14.99 -4.80
CA VAL A 345 24.85 -14.28 -6.07
C VAL A 345 25.69 -13.02 -5.83
N LYS A 346 26.68 -12.73 -6.68
CA LYS A 346 27.69 -11.70 -6.41
C LYS A 346 27.26 -10.29 -6.84
N SER A 347 26.28 -10.15 -7.73
CA SER A 347 25.80 -8.85 -8.22
C SER A 347 24.38 -8.92 -8.80
N TYR A 348 23.68 -7.78 -8.86
CA TYR A 348 22.41 -7.69 -9.60
C TYR A 348 22.56 -7.97 -11.10
N ASN A 349 23.70 -7.63 -11.72
CA ASN A 349 23.98 -7.96 -13.13
C ASN A 349 23.96 -9.48 -13.37
N GLU A 350 24.37 -10.28 -12.40
CA GLU A 350 24.33 -11.75 -12.47
C GLU A 350 22.87 -12.27 -12.41
N MET A 351 22.04 -11.70 -11.53
CA MET A 351 20.60 -12.02 -11.47
C MET A 351 19.86 -11.61 -12.76
N ILE A 352 20.13 -10.41 -13.30
CA ILE A 352 19.56 -9.92 -14.57
C ILE A 352 19.93 -10.86 -15.73
N ARG A 353 21.19 -11.33 -15.78
CA ARG A 353 21.66 -12.29 -16.80
C ARG A 353 20.98 -13.65 -16.71
N THR A 354 20.60 -14.10 -15.53
CA THR A 354 19.79 -15.32 -15.37
C THR A 354 18.34 -15.06 -15.81
N ALA A 355 17.73 -13.97 -15.32
CA ALA A 355 16.30 -13.67 -15.51
C ALA A 355 15.90 -13.28 -16.95
N PHE A 356 16.72 -12.51 -17.68
CA PHE A 356 16.31 -11.85 -18.93
C PHE A 356 17.05 -12.36 -20.18
N GLN A 357 16.44 -12.14 -21.35
CA GLN A 357 16.99 -12.50 -22.65
C GLN A 357 18.26 -11.70 -22.98
N GLU A 358 19.25 -12.37 -23.56
CA GLU A 358 20.61 -11.85 -23.79
C GLU A 358 20.62 -10.56 -24.63
N LYS A 359 19.73 -10.48 -25.63
CA LYS A 359 19.57 -9.32 -26.51
C LYS A 359 19.27 -8.00 -25.80
N TYR A 360 18.77 -8.00 -24.56
CA TYR A 360 18.50 -6.75 -23.83
C TYR A 360 19.61 -6.34 -22.86
N TRP A 361 20.66 -7.16 -22.65
CA TRP A 361 21.74 -6.80 -21.71
C TRP A 361 23.16 -7.01 -22.25
N GLN A 362 23.34 -7.73 -23.36
CA GLN A 362 24.66 -7.97 -23.97
C GLN A 362 24.84 -7.20 -25.28
N SER A 363 25.85 -6.34 -25.33
CA SER A 363 26.40 -5.79 -26.56
C SER A 363 27.86 -5.39 -26.34
N GLU A 364 28.63 -5.35 -27.43
CA GLU A 364 29.97 -4.75 -27.45
C GLU A 364 29.92 -3.23 -27.59
N LYS A 365 28.78 -2.69 -28.07
CA LYS A 365 28.52 -1.26 -28.22
C LYS A 365 27.97 -0.65 -26.94
N PHE A 366 28.12 0.65 -26.80
CA PHE A 366 27.57 1.45 -25.71
C PHE A 366 26.46 2.36 -26.23
N VAL A 367 25.49 2.67 -25.37
CA VAL A 367 24.51 3.72 -25.61
C VAL A 367 25.04 4.99 -24.96
N GLN A 368 25.13 6.08 -25.73
CA GLN A 368 25.54 7.39 -25.26
C GLN A 368 24.31 8.30 -25.25
N VAL A 369 24.16 9.12 -24.21
CA VAL A 369 23.04 10.05 -24.05
C VAL A 369 23.59 11.44 -23.76
N THR A 370 23.11 12.48 -24.44
CA THR A 370 23.46 13.89 -24.22
C THR A 370 22.60 14.52 -23.11
N GLU A 371 22.96 15.73 -22.67
CA GLU A 371 22.19 16.47 -21.64
C GLU A 371 20.73 16.77 -22.06
N ASP A 372 20.46 16.95 -23.36
CA ASP A 372 19.09 17.13 -23.88
C ASP A 372 18.29 15.82 -24.06
N GLY A 373 18.90 14.67 -23.74
CA GLY A 373 18.31 13.34 -23.87
C GLY A 373 18.52 12.66 -25.22
N THR A 374 19.15 13.30 -26.21
CA THR A 374 19.44 12.68 -27.52
C THR A 374 20.31 11.43 -27.33
N VAL A 375 19.85 10.32 -27.92
CA VAL A 375 20.49 9.01 -27.82
C VAL A 375 21.34 8.71 -29.04
N SER A 376 22.55 8.17 -28.84
CA SER A 376 23.45 7.69 -29.89
C SER A 376 24.07 6.33 -29.53
N ILE A 377 24.72 5.70 -30.50
CA ILE A 377 25.38 4.39 -30.34
C ILE A 377 26.86 4.53 -30.68
N VAL A 378 27.74 4.13 -29.76
CA VAL A 378 29.20 4.19 -29.95
C VAL A 378 29.85 2.81 -29.80
N ASP A 379 30.72 2.44 -30.76
CA ASP A 379 31.42 1.15 -30.78
C ASP A 379 32.52 1.04 -29.71
N ARG A 380 32.95 2.18 -29.14
CA ARG A 380 33.92 2.28 -28.05
C ARG A 380 33.56 3.46 -27.17
N ARG A 381 33.94 3.38 -25.89
CA ARG A 381 33.82 4.50 -24.96
C ARG A 381 34.78 5.63 -25.34
N ASP A 382 34.25 6.79 -25.70
CA ASP A 382 35.01 8.02 -25.95
C ASP A 382 35.30 8.79 -24.66
N ARG A 383 34.46 8.63 -23.62
CA ARG A 383 34.49 9.34 -22.34
C ARG A 383 34.40 10.86 -22.46
N ASN A 384 33.66 11.36 -23.45
CA ASN A 384 33.30 12.78 -23.53
C ASN A 384 32.58 13.21 -22.23
N PRO A 385 33.08 14.21 -21.47
CA PRO A 385 32.46 14.65 -20.21
C PRO A 385 31.05 15.21 -20.39
N ASP A 386 30.70 15.66 -21.61
CA ASP A 386 29.41 16.27 -21.94
C ASP A 386 28.34 15.20 -22.33
N THR A 387 28.66 13.91 -22.20
CA THR A 387 27.76 12.80 -22.55
C THR A 387 27.85 11.65 -21.55
N ASP A 388 26.77 10.89 -21.44
CA ASP A 388 26.63 9.86 -20.44
C ASP A 388 26.56 8.46 -21.07
N GLU A 389 27.61 7.66 -20.84
CA GLU A 389 27.82 6.36 -21.49
C GLU A 389 27.31 5.17 -20.66
N TYR A 390 26.47 4.33 -21.26
CA TYR A 390 25.83 3.18 -20.66
C TYR A 390 26.18 1.87 -21.39
N THR A 391 26.44 0.80 -20.64
CA THR A 391 26.29 -0.57 -21.20
C THR A 391 24.81 -0.84 -21.49
N LEU A 392 24.51 -1.77 -22.40
CA LEU A 392 23.12 -2.11 -22.73
C LEU A 392 22.30 -2.52 -21.49
N LEU A 393 22.92 -3.25 -20.55
CA LEU A 393 22.32 -3.60 -19.25
C LEU A 393 22.00 -2.37 -18.39
N GLU A 394 22.90 -1.39 -18.34
CA GLU A 394 22.68 -0.14 -17.59
C GLU A 394 21.58 0.71 -18.25
N TYR A 395 21.56 0.82 -19.58
CA TYR A 395 20.57 1.60 -20.32
C TYR A 395 19.14 1.06 -20.13
N ASN A 396 18.96 -0.26 -20.27
CA ASN A 396 17.67 -0.93 -20.15
C ASN A 396 17.25 -1.23 -18.70
N PHE A 397 17.86 -0.61 -17.69
CA PHE A 397 17.60 -1.00 -16.29
C PHE A 397 16.14 -0.81 -15.84
N GLY A 398 15.42 0.18 -16.40
CA GLY A 398 13.99 0.37 -16.14
C GLY A 398 13.14 -0.86 -16.49
N LEU A 399 13.40 -1.48 -17.66
CA LEU A 399 12.74 -2.70 -18.12
C LEU A 399 12.94 -3.86 -17.14
N PHE A 400 14.19 -4.04 -16.68
CA PHE A 400 14.53 -5.11 -15.75
C PHE A 400 13.94 -4.88 -14.35
N PHE A 401 13.98 -3.64 -13.85
CA PHE A 401 13.42 -3.29 -12.57
C PHE A 401 11.89 -3.47 -12.57
N GLY A 402 11.19 -2.85 -13.52
CA GLY A 402 9.74 -2.92 -13.64
C GLY A 402 9.22 -4.35 -13.76
N LEU A 403 9.75 -5.15 -14.70
CA LEU A 403 9.28 -6.51 -14.90
C LEU A 403 9.61 -7.46 -13.75
N SER A 404 10.78 -7.33 -13.12
CA SER A 404 11.13 -8.20 -11.99
C SER A 404 10.30 -7.88 -10.75
N VAL A 405 10.12 -6.59 -10.41
CA VAL A 405 9.28 -6.15 -9.29
C VAL A 405 7.82 -6.54 -9.52
N GLN A 406 7.26 -6.31 -10.72
CA GLN A 406 5.91 -6.77 -11.06
C GLN A 406 5.74 -8.28 -10.88
N LEU A 407 6.71 -9.09 -11.32
CA LEU A 407 6.61 -10.55 -11.19
C LEU A 407 6.67 -10.99 -9.72
N TYR A 408 7.39 -10.27 -8.86
CA TYR A 408 7.35 -10.48 -7.41
C TYR A 408 6.02 -10.03 -6.79
N GLU A 409 5.55 -8.81 -7.07
CA GLU A 409 4.28 -8.30 -6.53
C GLU A 409 3.07 -9.12 -7.00
N ALA A 410 3.15 -9.75 -8.18
CA ALA A 410 2.17 -10.71 -8.67
C ALA A 410 2.10 -12.03 -7.86
N THR A 411 3.06 -12.31 -6.97
CA THR A 411 2.94 -13.42 -6.00
C THR A 411 2.27 -13.00 -4.69
N LEU A 412 2.14 -11.70 -4.40
CA LEU A 412 1.60 -11.16 -3.14
C LEU A 412 0.06 -11.17 -3.12
N VAL A 413 -0.51 -12.37 -3.34
CA VAL A 413 -1.95 -12.61 -3.44
C VAL A 413 -2.49 -13.19 -2.13
N SER A 414 -3.51 -12.51 -1.59
CA SER A 414 -4.13 -12.79 -0.29
C SER A 414 -5.52 -13.38 -0.49
N ASP A 415 -5.54 -14.69 -0.74
CA ASP A 415 -6.68 -15.53 -1.15
C ASP A 415 -7.11 -16.61 -0.12
N ASP A 416 -6.65 -16.52 1.14
CA ASP A 416 -7.07 -17.43 2.22
C ASP A 416 -7.48 -16.66 3.49
N THR A 417 -8.28 -15.62 3.30
CA THR A 417 -9.00 -14.96 4.39
C THR A 417 -10.08 -15.90 4.97
N PRO A 418 -10.56 -15.68 6.21
CA PRO A 418 -11.76 -16.34 6.73
C PRO A 418 -12.96 -16.28 5.77
N TRP A 419 -13.17 -15.14 5.11
CA TRP A 419 -14.20 -14.97 4.09
C TRP A 419 -13.96 -15.85 2.85
N ASP A 420 -12.72 -15.94 2.33
CA ASP A 420 -12.42 -16.81 1.18
C ASP A 420 -12.73 -18.27 1.50
N ARG A 421 -12.32 -18.76 2.68
CA ARG A 421 -12.63 -20.14 3.11
C ARG A 421 -14.14 -20.39 3.21
N PHE A 422 -14.90 -19.46 3.78
CA PHE A 422 -16.37 -19.54 3.81
C PHE A 422 -16.99 -19.54 2.39
N ARG A 423 -16.51 -18.67 1.49
CA ARG A 423 -16.99 -18.61 0.09
C ARG A 423 -16.56 -19.83 -0.74
N ARG A 424 -15.46 -20.51 -0.37
CA ARG A 424 -14.96 -21.73 -1.00
C ARG A 424 -15.78 -22.97 -0.65
N ASP A 425 -16.27 -23.04 0.60
CA ASP A 425 -17.20 -24.09 1.04
C ASP A 425 -18.61 -23.88 0.44
N HIS A 426 -18.99 -22.62 0.16
CA HIS A 426 -20.32 -22.22 -0.32
C HIS A 426 -20.31 -21.48 -1.68
N PRO A 427 -19.64 -21.96 -2.74
CA PRO A 427 -19.29 -21.15 -3.92
C PRO A 427 -20.51 -20.56 -4.64
N THR A 428 -21.59 -21.33 -4.73
CA THR A 428 -22.83 -20.97 -5.43
C THR A 428 -23.51 -19.77 -4.76
N ALA A 429 -23.77 -18.71 -5.52
CA ALA A 429 -24.32 -17.46 -5.01
C ALA A 429 -25.80 -17.53 -4.57
N THR A 430 -26.40 -18.73 -4.60
CA THR A 430 -27.75 -19.06 -4.10
C THR A 430 -27.71 -20.13 -2.99
N ASP A 431 -26.54 -20.41 -2.40
CA ASP A 431 -26.40 -21.36 -1.29
C ASP A 431 -27.14 -20.83 -0.04
N PRO A 432 -28.07 -21.60 0.58
CA PRO A 432 -28.77 -21.19 1.80
C PRO A 432 -27.87 -20.82 2.97
N ALA A 433 -26.63 -21.32 3.03
CA ALA A 433 -25.66 -20.96 4.05
C ALA A 433 -25.23 -19.48 4.00
N LEU A 434 -25.44 -18.79 2.87
CA LEU A 434 -25.15 -17.36 2.71
C LEU A 434 -26.19 -16.44 3.38
N ASN A 435 -27.31 -17.00 3.87
CA ASN A 435 -28.37 -16.23 4.52
C ASN A 435 -28.16 -16.21 6.05
N PRO A 436 -27.77 -15.08 6.66
CA PRO A 436 -27.48 -15.00 8.10
C PRO A 436 -28.72 -15.12 9.00
N TRP A 437 -29.94 -14.95 8.46
CA TRP A 437 -31.17 -15.23 9.21
C TRP A 437 -31.36 -16.73 9.45
N THR A 438 -30.91 -17.59 8.54
CA THR A 438 -31.05 -19.06 8.65
C THR A 438 -29.77 -19.80 9.00
N ASN A 439 -28.59 -19.24 8.70
CA ASN A 439 -27.30 -19.79 9.10
C ASN A 439 -26.85 -19.15 10.43
N GLU A 440 -27.12 -19.84 11.53
CA GLU A 440 -26.79 -19.35 12.87
C GLU A 440 -25.32 -19.59 13.26
N THR A 441 -24.67 -20.57 12.61
CA THR A 441 -23.30 -21.01 12.88
C THR A 441 -22.50 -21.21 11.58
N PRO A 442 -22.19 -20.14 10.82
CA PRO A 442 -21.35 -20.24 9.64
C PRO A 442 -19.94 -20.75 9.98
N ASN A 443 -19.33 -21.49 9.04
CA ASN A 443 -17.92 -21.90 9.16
C ASN A 443 -16.98 -20.71 8.88
N HIS A 444 -15.80 -20.71 9.50
CA HIS A 444 -14.70 -19.74 9.35
C HIS A 444 -14.98 -18.29 9.80
N ILE A 445 -16.22 -17.81 9.70
CA ILE A 445 -16.66 -16.45 10.04
C ILE A 445 -17.75 -16.46 11.12
N SER A 446 -18.05 -15.33 11.75
CA SER A 446 -19.19 -15.22 12.67
C SER A 446 -20.51 -14.96 11.94
N ARG A 447 -21.66 -15.26 12.57
CA ARG A 447 -22.99 -14.86 12.07
C ARG A 447 -23.08 -13.34 11.84
N PHE A 448 -22.43 -12.57 12.71
CA PHE A 448 -22.39 -11.10 12.63
C PHE A 448 -21.56 -10.62 11.42
N ALA A 449 -20.44 -11.28 11.10
CA ALA A 449 -19.68 -11.04 9.87
C ALA A 449 -20.50 -11.40 8.60
N LEU A 450 -21.27 -12.50 8.62
CA LEU A 450 -22.16 -12.85 7.50
C LEU A 450 -23.30 -11.83 7.32
N PHE A 451 -23.80 -11.25 8.42
CA PHE A 451 -24.74 -10.13 8.38
C PHE A 451 -24.09 -8.83 7.87
N GLY A 452 -22.86 -8.52 8.27
CA GLY A 452 -22.07 -7.41 7.71
C GLY A 452 -21.86 -7.55 6.20
N ALA A 453 -21.53 -8.75 5.72
CA ALA A 453 -21.42 -9.06 4.30
C ALA A 453 -22.72 -8.78 3.54
N HIS A 454 -23.86 -9.13 4.15
CA HIS A 454 -25.17 -8.87 3.58
C HIS A 454 -25.48 -7.36 3.54
N LEU A 455 -25.26 -6.62 4.64
CA LEU A 455 -25.42 -5.17 4.70
C LEU A 455 -24.57 -4.44 3.65
N PHE A 456 -23.32 -4.88 3.45
CA PHE A 456 -22.39 -4.34 2.46
C PHE A 456 -22.94 -4.41 1.00
N ASN A 457 -23.87 -5.34 0.75
CA ASN A 457 -24.57 -5.50 -0.53
C ASN A 457 -26.09 -5.24 -0.41
N ASP A 458 -26.59 -4.65 0.67
CA ASP A 458 -28.03 -4.40 0.83
C ASP A 458 -28.54 -3.50 -0.30
N ARG A 459 -29.61 -3.96 -0.97
CA ARG A 459 -30.33 -3.26 -2.04
C ARG A 459 -31.80 -3.01 -1.67
N THR A 460 -32.29 -3.61 -0.60
CA THR A 460 -33.72 -3.69 -0.22
C THR A 460 -34.32 -2.33 0.18
N ARG A 461 -33.51 -1.43 0.77
CA ARG A 461 -33.94 -0.11 1.28
C ARG A 461 -34.31 0.95 0.20
N GLY A 462 -34.57 0.54 -1.04
CA GLY A 462 -35.03 1.42 -2.12
C GLY A 462 -33.99 2.48 -2.52
N PRO A 463 -34.19 3.78 -2.21
CA PRO A 463 -33.18 4.82 -2.39
C PRO A 463 -32.13 4.89 -1.27
N ASN A 464 -32.40 4.27 -0.10
CA ASN A 464 -31.67 4.44 1.16
C ASN A 464 -30.72 3.26 1.47
N ASN A 465 -30.19 2.60 0.44
CA ASN A 465 -29.45 1.34 0.55
C ASN A 465 -27.92 1.54 0.56
N LEU A 466 -27.21 0.65 1.28
CA LEU A 466 -25.81 0.86 1.65
C LEU A 466 -24.84 0.66 0.47
N ARG A 467 -25.13 -0.29 -0.43
CA ARG A 467 -24.52 -0.41 -1.78
C ARG A 467 -22.99 -0.31 -1.87
N CYS A 468 -22.25 -0.66 -0.83
CA CYS A 468 -20.79 -0.62 -0.83
C CYS A 468 -20.21 -1.51 -1.95
N SER A 469 -20.89 -2.63 -2.23
CA SER A 469 -20.65 -3.54 -3.35
C SER A 469 -20.82 -2.95 -4.76
N ASN A 470 -21.30 -1.71 -4.94
CA ASN A 470 -21.32 -1.04 -6.25
C ASN A 470 -19.92 -0.55 -6.68
N CYS A 471 -19.00 -0.38 -5.72
CA CYS A 471 -17.63 0.12 -5.93
C CYS A 471 -16.62 -0.94 -5.50
N HIS A 472 -16.85 -1.57 -4.34
CA HIS A 472 -16.03 -2.66 -3.84
C HIS A 472 -16.61 -4.01 -4.30
N GLU A 473 -16.68 -4.20 -5.61
CA GLU A 473 -17.40 -5.32 -6.23
C GLU A 473 -16.54 -6.58 -6.43
N SER A 474 -17.21 -7.73 -6.59
CA SER A 474 -16.59 -9.04 -6.85
C SER A 474 -15.61 -9.53 -5.76
N ALA A 475 -14.88 -10.62 -6.02
CA ALA A 475 -13.91 -11.20 -5.09
C ALA A 475 -12.66 -10.31 -4.90
N GLU A 476 -12.31 -9.51 -5.92
CA GLU A 476 -11.23 -8.50 -5.82
C GLU A 476 -11.57 -7.34 -4.86
N LEU A 477 -12.85 -7.12 -4.55
CA LEU A 477 -13.36 -6.03 -3.69
C LEU A 477 -13.00 -4.62 -4.18
N THR A 478 -12.86 -4.46 -5.50
CA THR A 478 -12.64 -3.19 -6.19
C THR A 478 -13.10 -3.29 -7.63
N ASP A 479 -13.76 -2.25 -8.13
CA ASP A 479 -14.13 -2.10 -9.52
C ASP A 479 -13.03 -1.51 -10.41
N ALA A 480 -11.89 -1.13 -9.82
CA ALA A 480 -10.67 -0.73 -10.51
C ALA A 480 -9.82 -1.94 -10.99
N SER A 481 -10.33 -3.17 -10.86
CA SER A 481 -9.62 -4.39 -11.28
C SER A 481 -9.48 -4.48 -12.80
N VAL A 482 -8.39 -5.09 -13.30
CA VAL A 482 -8.19 -5.35 -14.74
C VAL A 482 -9.43 -5.99 -15.36
N ARG A 483 -10.00 -7.00 -14.68
CA ARG A 483 -11.20 -7.70 -15.14
C ARG A 483 -12.42 -6.79 -15.24
N ARG A 484 -12.62 -5.85 -14.31
CA ARG A 484 -13.77 -4.92 -14.31
C ARG A 484 -13.59 -3.76 -15.29
N ILE A 485 -12.37 -3.25 -15.45
CA ILE A 485 -12.05 -2.19 -16.43
C ILE A 485 -12.11 -2.71 -17.88
N ASN A 486 -11.62 -3.92 -18.14
CA ASN A 486 -11.70 -4.53 -19.47
C ASN A 486 -13.15 -4.80 -19.91
N LEU A 487 -14.03 -5.18 -18.96
CA LEU A 487 -15.47 -5.31 -19.20
C LEU A 487 -16.17 -3.96 -19.47
N ALA A 488 -15.57 -2.84 -19.05
CA ALA A 488 -16.03 -1.48 -19.28
C ALA A 488 -15.27 -0.78 -20.44
N ALA A 489 -14.83 -1.54 -21.44
CA ALA A 489 -14.11 -1.06 -22.63
C ALA A 489 -12.89 -0.15 -22.32
N ASN A 490 -12.17 -0.45 -21.24
CA ASN A 490 -10.90 0.16 -20.83
C ASN A 490 -10.94 1.63 -20.35
N GLY A 491 -12.10 2.22 -20.04
CA GLY A 491 -12.13 3.61 -19.58
C GLY A 491 -13.45 4.14 -19.02
N PRO A 492 -14.23 4.90 -19.81
CA PRO A 492 -15.33 5.72 -19.31
C PRO A 492 -16.59 4.91 -18.99
N VAL A 493 -17.31 5.30 -17.94
CA VAL A 493 -18.67 4.83 -17.63
C VAL A 493 -19.57 5.99 -17.22
N ARG A 494 -20.89 5.83 -17.41
CA ARG A 494 -21.89 6.74 -16.83
C ARG A 494 -22.09 6.37 -15.37
N ASN A 495 -21.81 7.29 -14.45
CA ASN A 495 -22.08 7.07 -13.03
C ASN A 495 -23.58 7.20 -12.71
N ARG A 496 -23.98 6.87 -11.47
CA ARG A 496 -25.38 6.95 -11.00
C ARG A 496 -26.01 8.32 -11.24
N ASP A 497 -25.25 9.39 -11.02
CA ASP A 497 -25.71 10.78 -11.03
C ASP A 497 -25.77 11.36 -12.46
N GLY A 498 -25.17 10.66 -13.42
CA GLY A 498 -25.13 11.01 -14.83
C GLY A 498 -23.84 11.69 -15.30
N ASN A 499 -22.80 11.69 -14.47
CA ASN A 499 -21.45 12.10 -14.85
C ASN A 499 -20.81 11.05 -15.76
N VAL A 500 -19.91 11.47 -16.66
CA VAL A 500 -18.94 10.57 -17.30
C VAL A 500 -17.71 10.47 -16.40
N ILE A 501 -17.32 9.26 -16.00
CA ILE A 501 -16.19 9.01 -15.09
C ILE A 501 -15.26 7.91 -15.60
N ASP A 502 -14.00 7.96 -15.19
CA ASP A 502 -13.10 6.82 -15.28
C ASP A 502 -13.62 5.69 -14.35
N LYS A 503 -13.98 4.51 -14.89
CA LYS A 503 -14.34 3.34 -14.05
C LYS A 503 -13.19 3.03 -13.08
N GLY A 504 -13.51 2.65 -11.85
CA GLY A 504 -12.52 2.45 -10.80
C GLY A 504 -12.13 3.71 -10.02
N PHE A 505 -12.61 4.90 -10.39
CA PHE A 505 -12.24 6.17 -9.74
C PHE A 505 -13.49 6.94 -9.31
N ASN A 506 -13.57 7.33 -8.04
CA ASN A 506 -14.69 8.12 -7.51
C ASN A 506 -14.22 9.18 -6.50
N ASN A 507 -14.89 10.34 -6.49
CA ASN A 507 -14.79 11.33 -5.43
C ASN A 507 -15.89 11.02 -4.40
N ILE A 508 -15.51 10.60 -3.20
CA ILE A 508 -16.44 10.25 -2.10
C ILE A 508 -16.70 11.42 -1.14
N GLY A 509 -16.15 12.61 -1.44
CA GLY A 509 -16.32 13.82 -0.66
C GLY A 509 -15.56 13.89 0.66
N LEU A 510 -14.37 13.29 0.72
CA LEU A 510 -13.48 13.27 1.89
C LEU A 510 -12.91 14.66 2.23
N ARG A 511 -12.54 15.42 1.21
CA ARG A 511 -11.96 16.77 1.23
C ARG A 511 -12.61 17.63 0.12
N PRO A 512 -12.41 18.96 0.09
CA PRO A 512 -12.71 19.78 -1.07
C PRO A 512 -11.92 19.30 -2.30
N THR A 513 -12.47 19.48 -3.51
CA THR A 513 -11.80 19.10 -4.78
C THR A 513 -10.42 19.75 -4.93
N ASP A 514 -10.28 20.98 -4.42
CA ASP A 514 -9.09 21.80 -4.57
C ASP A 514 -7.92 21.36 -3.67
N ASP A 515 -8.13 20.47 -2.68
CA ASP A 515 -7.02 19.92 -1.87
C ASP A 515 -6.18 18.89 -2.64
N ASP A 516 -6.77 18.15 -3.58
CA ASP A 516 -6.06 17.27 -4.53
C ASP A 516 -7.01 16.84 -5.66
N LEU A 517 -6.68 17.20 -6.92
CA LEU A 517 -7.49 16.86 -8.10
C LEU A 517 -7.55 15.36 -8.43
N GLY A 518 -6.70 14.51 -7.85
CA GLY A 518 -6.69 13.07 -8.09
C GLY A 518 -6.46 12.70 -9.56
N VAL A 519 -7.28 11.80 -10.11
CA VAL A 519 -7.25 11.43 -11.54
C VAL A 519 -7.73 12.55 -12.47
N GLY A 520 -8.36 13.61 -11.94
CA GLY A 520 -8.80 14.78 -12.68
C GLY A 520 -7.67 15.72 -13.10
N ALA A 521 -6.48 15.56 -12.50
CA ALA A 521 -5.28 16.35 -12.78
C ALA A 521 -4.67 16.10 -14.17
N SER A 522 -3.69 16.93 -14.52
CA SER A 522 -2.83 16.78 -15.70
C SER A 522 -1.36 16.84 -15.31
N ASP A 523 -0.51 16.23 -16.11
CA ASP A 523 0.96 16.38 -16.07
C ASP A 523 1.48 16.89 -17.44
N ALA A 524 2.80 16.86 -17.66
CA ALA A 524 3.42 17.29 -18.93
C ALA A 524 2.95 16.50 -20.17
N PHE A 525 2.37 15.31 -19.96
CA PHE A 525 1.80 14.41 -20.97
C PHE A 525 0.25 14.47 -20.96
N GLY A 526 -0.31 15.62 -20.55
CA GLY A 526 -1.75 15.90 -20.56
C GLY A 526 -2.53 15.28 -19.38
N PRO A 527 -3.87 15.13 -19.50
CA PRO A 527 -4.72 14.64 -18.41
C PRO A 527 -4.40 13.21 -17.95
N LEU A 528 -4.52 12.95 -16.64
CA LEU A 528 -4.43 11.61 -16.04
C LEU A 528 -5.68 10.77 -16.30
N SER A 529 -6.86 11.40 -16.33
CA SER A 529 -8.13 10.75 -16.67
C SER A 529 -8.16 10.24 -18.11
N HIS A 530 -8.63 9.00 -18.28
CA HIS A 530 -8.98 8.44 -19.58
C HIS A 530 -10.12 9.23 -20.21
N SER A 531 -11.17 9.57 -19.44
CA SER A 531 -12.34 10.29 -19.92
C SER A 531 -11.97 11.66 -20.52
N LYS A 532 -11.12 12.46 -19.84
CA LYS A 532 -10.61 13.73 -20.39
C LYS A 532 -9.74 13.55 -21.64
N ARG A 533 -9.04 12.42 -21.81
CA ARG A 533 -8.25 12.13 -23.02
C ARG A 533 -9.10 11.62 -24.19
N LEU A 534 -10.19 10.91 -23.93
CA LEU A 534 -11.10 10.41 -24.97
C LEU A 534 -12.04 11.53 -25.48
N PHE A 535 -12.35 12.50 -24.62
CA PHE A 535 -13.24 13.62 -24.90
C PHE A 535 -12.52 14.97 -24.70
N PRO A 536 -11.48 15.27 -25.49
CA PRO A 536 -10.60 16.43 -25.27
C PRO A 536 -11.30 17.78 -25.50
N ASP A 537 -12.27 17.83 -26.42
CA ASP A 537 -13.07 19.02 -26.74
C ASP A 537 -14.24 19.26 -25.75
N GLY A 538 -14.32 18.45 -24.68
CA GLY A 538 -15.41 18.43 -23.72
C GLY A 538 -16.37 17.25 -23.91
N LEU A 539 -17.40 17.20 -23.07
CA LEU A 539 -18.31 16.05 -22.96
C LEU A 539 -19.11 15.78 -24.25
N PRO A 540 -19.33 14.51 -24.61
CA PRO A 540 -20.22 14.17 -25.71
C PRO A 540 -21.68 14.43 -25.32
N ALA A 541 -22.52 14.84 -26.28
CA ALA A 541 -23.94 15.10 -26.03
C ALA A 541 -24.71 13.86 -25.54
N SER A 542 -24.26 12.66 -25.91
CA SER A 542 -24.73 11.39 -25.40
C SER A 542 -23.59 10.42 -25.15
N PHE A 543 -23.76 9.55 -24.16
CA PHE A 543 -22.84 8.50 -23.79
C PHE A 543 -23.64 7.28 -23.29
N ASP A 544 -23.21 6.07 -23.68
CA ASP A 544 -23.87 4.79 -23.35
C ASP A 544 -25.40 4.80 -23.59
N GLY A 545 -25.80 5.25 -24.79
CA GLY A 545 -27.20 5.30 -25.22
C GLY A 545 -28.07 6.40 -24.58
N ALA A 546 -27.54 7.17 -23.62
CA ALA A 546 -28.28 8.22 -22.91
C ALA A 546 -27.66 9.62 -23.10
N THR A 547 -28.46 10.68 -22.98
CA THR A 547 -27.96 12.06 -22.94
C THR A 547 -27.03 12.25 -21.74
N VAL A 548 -25.95 13.01 -21.90
CA VAL A 548 -25.12 13.46 -20.76
C VAL A 548 -25.82 14.63 -20.08
N THR A 549 -26.08 14.50 -18.76
CA THR A 549 -26.96 15.41 -18.00
C THR A 549 -26.25 16.17 -16.86
N LYS A 550 -24.93 15.96 -16.73
CA LYS A 550 -24.01 16.54 -15.74
C LYS A 550 -22.64 16.71 -16.42
N GLY A 551 -21.58 17.03 -15.66
CA GLY A 551 -20.23 17.15 -16.20
C GLY A 551 -19.37 15.89 -16.10
N PHE A 552 -18.05 16.05 -15.97
CA PHE A 552 -17.16 14.94 -15.61
C PHE A 552 -17.19 14.74 -14.08
N GLY A 553 -17.04 13.50 -13.60
CA GLY A 553 -17.06 13.19 -12.16
C GLY A 553 -15.71 12.75 -11.60
N ILE A 554 -14.62 13.40 -12.03
CA ILE A 554 -13.25 12.86 -11.96
C ILE A 554 -12.25 13.69 -11.14
N GLU A 555 -12.58 14.94 -10.81
CA GLU A 555 -11.73 15.80 -9.99
C GLU A 555 -11.95 15.51 -8.50
N GLY A 556 -10.86 15.37 -7.75
CA GLY A 556 -10.87 14.77 -6.41
C GLY A 556 -11.29 13.30 -6.42
N ALA A 557 -11.27 12.62 -7.58
CA ALA A 557 -11.59 11.20 -7.67
C ALA A 557 -10.32 10.35 -7.61
N PHE A 558 -10.39 9.28 -6.81
CA PHE A 558 -9.27 8.39 -6.54
C PHE A 558 -9.62 6.93 -6.79
N LYS A 559 -8.59 6.13 -7.08
CA LYS A 559 -8.71 4.69 -7.34
C LYS A 559 -9.34 3.98 -6.14
N ILE A 560 -10.43 3.28 -6.37
CA ILE A 560 -11.12 2.49 -5.34
C ILE A 560 -10.20 1.35 -4.87
N PRO A 561 -9.82 1.30 -3.58
CA PRO A 561 -8.95 0.26 -3.06
C PRO A 561 -9.72 -1.06 -2.88
N SER A 562 -9.01 -2.18 -2.99
CA SER A 562 -9.48 -3.46 -2.47
C SER A 562 -9.56 -3.39 -0.94
N LEU A 563 -10.59 -4.01 -0.35
CA LEU A 563 -10.76 -4.06 1.11
C LEU A 563 -10.11 -5.29 1.76
N ARG A 564 -9.32 -6.06 1.02
CA ARG A 564 -8.60 -7.22 1.54
C ARG A 564 -7.44 -6.77 2.44
N ASN A 565 -7.36 -7.36 3.64
CA ASN A 565 -6.47 -6.94 4.73
C ASN A 565 -6.66 -5.50 5.21
N VAL A 566 -7.82 -4.86 4.97
CA VAL A 566 -8.04 -3.46 5.34
C VAL A 566 -7.81 -3.20 6.84
N ALA A 567 -8.16 -4.15 7.72
CA ALA A 567 -7.90 -4.06 9.16
C ALA A 567 -6.40 -4.02 9.55
N LEU A 568 -5.47 -4.23 8.60
CA LEU A 568 -4.02 -4.14 8.81
C LEU A 568 -3.39 -2.86 8.24
N THR A 569 -4.17 -2.00 7.56
CA THR A 569 -3.66 -0.87 6.75
C THR A 569 -4.26 0.48 7.16
N ALA A 570 -4.34 0.75 8.46
CA ALA A 570 -4.60 2.10 8.99
C ALA A 570 -3.34 2.98 8.87
N PRO A 571 -3.47 4.33 8.74
CA PRO A 571 -4.73 5.09 8.65
C PRO A 571 -5.34 5.04 7.24
N TYR A 572 -6.62 5.39 7.15
CA TYR A 572 -7.46 5.10 5.98
C TYR A 572 -7.62 6.28 5.00
N PHE A 573 -8.02 5.95 3.77
CA PHE A 573 -8.18 6.86 2.61
C PHE A 573 -6.87 7.45 2.06
N HIS A 574 -6.96 8.12 0.91
CA HIS A 574 -5.79 8.62 0.16
C HIS A 574 -4.95 9.67 0.89
N ASN A 575 -5.45 10.27 1.97
CA ASN A 575 -4.76 11.24 2.82
C ASN A 575 -4.51 10.72 4.26
N GLY A 576 -5.01 9.54 4.64
CA GLY A 576 -4.93 9.05 6.01
C GLY A 576 -5.95 9.69 6.97
N ASP A 577 -7.11 10.18 6.49
CA ASP A 577 -8.10 10.95 7.28
C ASP A 577 -8.52 10.32 8.60
N THR A 578 -8.58 8.99 8.72
CA THR A 578 -9.12 8.31 9.92
C THR A 578 -8.23 7.18 10.40
N GLN A 579 -8.11 7.00 11.73
CA GLN A 579 -7.30 5.95 12.33
C GLN A 579 -8.03 4.60 12.43
N SER A 580 -9.36 4.59 12.60
CA SER A 580 -10.14 3.37 12.78
C SER A 580 -11.00 3.01 11.57
N LEU A 581 -11.17 1.70 11.35
CA LEU A 581 -12.01 1.15 10.29
C LEU A 581 -13.48 1.56 10.46
N ARG A 582 -13.90 1.76 11.71
CA ARG A 582 -15.24 2.21 12.09
C ARG A 582 -15.52 3.66 11.69
N GLU A 583 -14.57 4.57 11.89
CA GLU A 583 -14.68 5.96 11.41
C GLU A 583 -14.76 6.02 9.89
N ALA A 584 -13.99 5.17 9.20
CA ALA A 584 -14.04 5.03 7.74
C ALA A 584 -15.42 4.54 7.25
N VAL A 585 -16.00 3.50 7.86
CA VAL A 585 -17.37 3.04 7.56
C VAL A 585 -18.41 4.14 7.84
N LEU A 586 -18.27 4.86 8.96
CA LEU A 586 -19.17 5.96 9.32
C LEU A 586 -19.07 7.19 8.40
N LEU A 587 -18.01 7.35 7.59
CA LEU A 587 -17.95 8.38 6.54
C LEU A 587 -18.98 8.15 5.45
N TYR A 588 -19.20 6.88 5.07
CA TYR A 588 -20.23 6.50 4.12
C TYR A 588 -21.64 6.75 4.69
N SER A 589 -21.85 6.50 5.99
CA SER A 589 -23.12 6.77 6.70
C SER A 589 -23.57 8.23 6.62
N ARG A 590 -22.62 9.19 6.68
CA ARG A 590 -22.89 10.63 6.51
C ARG A 590 -22.82 11.12 5.05
N GLY A 591 -22.52 10.22 4.11
CA GLY A 591 -22.47 10.52 2.67
C GLY A 591 -21.28 11.38 2.22
N GLY A 592 -20.17 11.36 2.97
CA GLY A 592 -18.97 12.22 2.77
C GLY A 592 -18.74 13.22 3.91
N ASN A 593 -17.62 13.94 3.88
CA ASN A 593 -17.27 14.99 4.85
C ASN A 593 -17.77 16.39 4.39
N VAL A 594 -17.46 16.79 3.16
CA VAL A 594 -17.67 18.18 2.66
C VAL A 594 -18.96 18.30 1.85
N ALA A 595 -19.77 19.35 2.06
CA ALA A 595 -20.88 19.71 1.16
C ALA A 595 -21.16 21.23 1.09
N PRO A 596 -21.56 21.77 -0.09
CA PRO A 596 -21.56 21.10 -1.39
C PRO A 596 -20.13 20.78 -1.86
N ILE A 597 -19.99 19.88 -2.82
CA ILE A 597 -18.72 19.66 -3.53
C ILE A 597 -18.97 19.98 -4.99
N THR A 598 -18.17 20.90 -5.49
CA THR A 598 -18.15 21.30 -6.90
C THR A 598 -16.77 20.97 -7.43
N GLN A 599 -16.68 20.39 -8.62
CA GLN A 599 -15.42 20.24 -9.34
C GLN A 599 -15.01 21.57 -9.99
N THR A 600 -13.75 21.72 -10.42
CA THR A 600 -13.28 22.98 -11.02
C THR A 600 -13.97 23.27 -12.37
N ASP A 601 -14.50 22.24 -13.03
CA ASP A 601 -15.37 22.34 -14.21
C ASP A 601 -16.84 22.73 -13.88
N GLY A 602 -17.19 22.89 -12.60
CA GLY A 602 -18.53 23.21 -12.13
C GLY A 602 -19.41 22.00 -11.78
N THR A 603 -18.93 20.75 -11.92
CA THR A 603 -19.75 19.55 -11.68
C THR A 603 -20.04 19.33 -10.20
N PRO A 604 -21.31 19.24 -9.76
CA PRO A 604 -21.64 18.91 -8.38
C PRO A 604 -21.49 17.41 -8.10
N ILE A 605 -20.84 17.07 -6.98
CA ILE A 605 -20.65 15.69 -6.50
C ILE A 605 -21.63 15.39 -5.36
N GLU A 606 -22.65 14.61 -5.74
CA GLU A 606 -23.77 14.20 -4.89
C GLU A 606 -23.31 13.28 -3.74
N PRO A 607 -24.03 13.24 -2.60
CA PRO A 607 -23.82 12.20 -1.60
C PRO A 607 -24.02 10.80 -2.18
N LEU A 608 -23.27 9.82 -1.66
CA LEU A 608 -23.39 8.42 -2.05
C LEU A 608 -24.79 7.82 -1.77
N GLY A 609 -25.70 8.55 -1.11
CA GLY A 609 -27.11 8.17 -0.94
C GLY A 609 -27.36 7.08 0.11
N ILE A 610 -26.30 6.75 0.84
CA ILE A 610 -26.31 5.80 1.95
C ILE A 610 -27.04 6.49 3.11
N ALA A 611 -28.06 5.83 3.65
CA ALA A 611 -28.77 6.34 4.82
C ALA A 611 -27.97 6.10 6.10
N ASN A 612 -28.28 6.87 7.15
CA ASN A 612 -27.66 6.70 8.47
C ASN A 612 -27.75 5.24 8.94
N MET A 613 -26.60 4.57 9.00
CA MET A 613 -26.44 3.24 9.60
C MET A 613 -26.65 3.32 11.11
N THR A 614 -27.22 2.28 11.71
CA THR A 614 -27.18 2.12 13.17
C THR A 614 -25.74 1.80 13.63
N SER A 615 -25.48 1.81 14.95
CA SER A 615 -24.21 1.32 15.49
C SER A 615 -23.97 -0.10 15.01
N ASP A 616 -24.90 -1.00 15.33
CA ASP A 616 -24.85 -2.43 15.04
C ASP A 616 -24.65 -2.74 13.54
N GLU A 617 -25.17 -1.90 12.64
CA GLU A 617 -24.97 -2.03 11.19
C GLU A 617 -23.55 -1.66 10.77
N ALA A 618 -23.01 -0.56 11.29
CA ALA A 618 -21.61 -0.19 11.06
C ALA A 618 -20.65 -1.21 11.70
N ASP A 619 -20.96 -1.68 12.90
CA ASP A 619 -20.19 -2.65 13.67
C ASP A 619 -20.19 -4.04 12.99
N ALA A 620 -21.32 -4.46 12.42
CA ALA A 620 -21.39 -5.68 11.60
C ALA A 620 -20.53 -5.59 10.33
N ILE A 621 -20.55 -4.45 9.64
CA ILE A 621 -19.70 -4.21 8.46
C ILE A 621 -18.22 -4.23 8.87
N VAL A 622 -17.83 -3.62 9.98
CA VAL A 622 -16.44 -3.69 10.50
C VAL A 622 -16.01 -5.13 10.75
N VAL A 623 -16.82 -5.93 11.46
CA VAL A 623 -16.51 -7.34 11.75
C VAL A 623 -16.48 -8.22 10.49
N TRP A 624 -17.22 -7.85 9.44
CA TRP A 624 -17.05 -8.47 8.12
C TRP A 624 -15.74 -8.07 7.44
N LEU A 625 -15.37 -6.79 7.46
CA LEU A 625 -14.13 -6.30 6.87
C LEU A 625 -12.88 -6.87 7.57
N GLU A 626 -12.95 -7.12 8.88
CA GLU A 626 -11.92 -7.86 9.64
C GLU A 626 -11.77 -9.30 9.12
N SER A 627 -12.88 -9.96 8.74
CA SER A 627 -12.89 -11.31 8.15
C SER A 627 -12.26 -11.40 6.75
N LEU A 628 -11.88 -10.26 6.16
CA LEU A 628 -11.09 -10.15 4.93
C LEU A 628 -9.57 -10.09 5.19
N THR A 629 -9.13 -10.39 6.41
CA THR A 629 -7.70 -10.45 6.78
C THR A 629 -7.16 -11.85 6.60
N ASP A 630 -6.07 -11.99 5.84
CA ASP A 630 -5.38 -13.27 5.63
C ASP A 630 -4.31 -13.45 6.71
N GLU A 631 -4.34 -14.59 7.40
CA GLU A 631 -3.42 -14.87 8.51
C GLU A 631 -1.96 -14.82 8.04
N ARG A 632 -1.67 -15.27 6.81
CA ARG A 632 -0.32 -15.25 6.22
C ARG A 632 0.19 -13.82 6.09
N VAL A 633 -0.68 -12.86 5.78
CA VAL A 633 -0.34 -11.44 5.71
C VAL A 633 -0.05 -10.89 7.11
N ARG A 634 -0.89 -11.25 8.11
CA ARG A 634 -0.73 -10.78 9.50
C ARG A 634 0.58 -11.23 10.14
N ILE A 635 1.06 -12.43 9.81
CA ILE A 635 2.30 -13.01 10.36
C ILE A 635 3.50 -12.96 9.40
N ALA A 636 3.36 -12.33 8.22
CA ALA A 636 4.36 -12.36 7.14
C ALA A 636 4.84 -13.77 6.76
N GLY A 637 3.92 -14.75 6.71
CA GLY A 637 4.16 -16.09 6.18
C GLY A 637 4.06 -16.11 4.64
N ALA A 638 4.56 -17.17 4.01
CA ALA A 638 4.66 -17.23 2.55
C ALA A 638 3.31 -17.03 1.83
N PRO A 639 3.24 -16.20 0.75
CA PRO A 639 4.36 -15.58 0.01
C PRO A 639 4.86 -14.22 0.57
N PHE A 640 4.36 -13.78 1.73
CA PHE A 640 4.64 -12.46 2.32
C PHE A 640 5.88 -12.41 3.21
N ASP A 641 6.63 -13.52 3.32
CA ASP A 641 7.90 -13.62 4.03
C ASP A 641 8.99 -12.76 3.37
N HIS A 642 10.01 -12.34 4.13
CA HIS A 642 10.91 -11.26 3.69
C HIS A 642 12.31 -11.21 4.35
N PRO A 643 13.29 -10.58 3.68
CA PRO A 643 14.55 -10.14 4.28
C PRO A 643 14.36 -9.22 5.50
N GLN A 644 15.40 -9.13 6.33
CA GLN A 644 15.55 -8.11 7.37
C GLN A 644 15.51 -6.72 6.72
N LEU A 645 14.97 -5.72 7.43
CA LEU A 645 14.94 -4.33 6.98
C LEU A 645 15.25 -3.39 8.14
N PHE A 646 15.88 -2.25 7.87
CA PHE A 646 16.04 -1.18 8.86
C PHE A 646 15.33 0.07 8.32
N VAL A 647 14.23 0.46 8.95
CA VAL A 647 13.41 1.60 8.52
C VAL A 647 13.66 2.82 9.41
N PRO A 648 13.73 4.04 8.85
CA PRO A 648 13.63 5.25 9.65
C PRO A 648 12.25 5.32 10.32
N ASN A 649 12.17 5.79 11.56
CA ASN A 649 10.94 6.00 12.33
C ASN A 649 11.00 7.41 12.95
N GLY A 650 10.77 8.43 12.11
CA GLY A 650 11.20 9.80 12.35
C GLY A 650 12.71 9.98 12.61
N HIS A 651 13.01 11.02 13.37
CA HIS A 651 14.34 11.48 13.73
C HIS A 651 14.48 11.67 15.24
N GLN A 652 15.71 11.56 15.76
CA GLN A 652 16.01 11.76 17.18
C GLN A 652 15.67 13.19 17.61
N GLY A 653 14.76 13.31 18.58
CA GLY A 653 14.09 14.56 18.95
C GLY A 653 12.65 14.61 18.46
N ASN A 654 12.15 15.81 18.17
CA ASN A 654 10.76 16.11 17.80
C ASN A 654 10.69 17.25 16.76
N GLN A 655 9.50 17.75 16.46
CA GLN A 655 9.25 18.81 15.46
C GLN A 655 9.86 20.18 15.77
N HIS A 656 10.32 20.43 17.00
CA HIS A 656 10.93 21.69 17.40
C HIS A 656 12.46 21.59 17.51
N ARG A 657 13.01 20.39 17.75
CA ARG A 657 14.44 20.14 17.84
C ARG A 657 14.78 18.70 17.45
N VAL A 658 15.67 18.54 16.47
CA VAL A 658 16.27 17.25 16.08
C VAL A 658 17.79 17.26 16.22
N GLU A 659 18.41 16.08 16.34
CA GLU A 659 19.87 15.94 16.29
C GLU A 659 20.44 16.01 14.87
N ARG A 660 21.70 16.45 14.74
CA ARG A 660 22.44 16.50 13.46
C ARG A 660 23.16 15.18 13.20
N ASP A 661 23.05 14.65 11.98
CA ASP A 661 23.81 13.48 11.53
C ASP A 661 25.17 13.85 10.90
N ASN A 662 26.00 12.84 10.59
CA ASN A 662 27.33 13.02 10.02
C ASN A 662 27.33 13.54 8.56
N ARG A 663 26.18 13.62 7.90
CA ARG A 663 25.98 14.20 6.56
C ARG A 663 25.48 15.64 6.62
N GLY A 664 24.92 16.07 7.75
CA GLY A 664 24.35 17.39 7.98
C GLY A 664 22.81 17.46 8.00
N PHE A 665 22.12 16.31 7.88
CA PHE A 665 20.66 16.18 7.97
C PHE A 665 20.19 16.01 9.42
N ALA A 666 18.88 15.97 9.63
CA ALA A 666 18.30 15.42 10.84
C ALA A 666 18.73 13.93 11.00
N ARG A 667 19.09 13.51 12.20
CA ARG A 667 19.50 12.12 12.46
C ARG A 667 18.28 11.20 12.52
N ASP A 668 18.15 10.36 11.50
CA ASP A 668 17.24 9.21 11.45
C ASP A 668 17.25 8.40 12.75
N GLU A 669 16.07 8.11 13.28
CA GLU A 669 15.87 7.13 14.35
C GLU A 669 15.53 5.78 13.67
N MET A 670 16.38 4.77 13.82
CA MET A 670 16.31 3.54 13.03
C MET A 670 15.65 2.40 13.79
N LEU A 671 14.57 1.85 13.25
CA LEU A 671 13.89 0.65 13.71
C LEU A 671 14.34 -0.57 12.90
N GLU A 672 14.61 -1.70 13.56
CA GLU A 672 14.80 -2.99 12.89
C GLU A 672 13.46 -3.71 12.70
N ILE A 673 13.19 -4.12 11.47
CA ILE A 673 12.18 -5.12 11.14
C ILE A 673 12.95 -6.45 10.90
N PRO A 674 12.73 -7.49 11.72
CA PRO A 674 13.41 -8.77 11.57
C PRO A 674 13.18 -9.40 10.19
N MET A 675 14.05 -10.34 9.79
CA MET A 675 13.74 -11.22 8.66
C MET A 675 12.66 -12.23 9.06
N THR A 676 11.83 -12.63 8.10
CA THR A 676 10.77 -13.64 8.28
C THR A 676 10.93 -14.73 7.22
N GLY A 677 10.91 -16.00 7.63
CA GLY A 677 10.91 -17.15 6.72
C GLY A 677 9.49 -17.58 6.33
N ALA A 678 9.35 -18.56 5.43
CA ALA A 678 8.05 -18.95 4.85
C ALA A 678 6.97 -19.37 5.87
N ALA A 679 7.35 -19.76 7.09
CA ALA A 679 6.42 -20.10 8.18
C ALA A 679 5.78 -18.89 8.88
N GLY A 680 6.26 -17.67 8.62
CA GLY A 680 5.85 -16.46 9.32
C GLY A 680 6.63 -16.19 10.62
N GLY A 681 6.28 -15.09 11.27
CA GLY A 681 6.88 -14.60 12.51
C GLY A 681 5.85 -13.89 13.42
N PRO A 682 6.28 -13.22 14.50
CA PRO A 682 5.38 -12.45 15.33
C PRO A 682 4.79 -11.27 14.54
N PRO A 683 3.48 -10.98 14.65
CA PRO A 683 2.85 -9.88 13.92
C PRO A 683 3.39 -8.52 14.40
N LEU A 684 3.63 -7.60 13.46
CA LEU A 684 4.06 -6.25 13.77
C LEU A 684 2.90 -5.39 14.33
N PRO A 685 3.15 -4.50 15.30
CA PRO A 685 2.15 -3.52 15.77
C PRO A 685 1.56 -2.69 14.63
N GLY A 686 0.30 -2.27 14.79
CA GLY A 686 -0.40 -1.38 13.87
C GLY A 686 -0.01 0.09 13.99
N PHE A 687 -0.70 0.93 13.23
CA PHE A 687 -0.59 2.37 13.32
C PHE A 687 -0.99 2.86 14.72
N LEU A 688 -0.17 3.73 15.31
CA LEU A 688 -0.26 4.20 16.70
C LEU A 688 -0.04 3.12 17.79
N GLU A 689 0.34 1.89 17.43
CA GLU A 689 0.60 0.80 18.39
C GLU A 689 2.10 0.51 18.58
N GLY A 690 2.49 0.13 19.81
CA GLY A 690 3.85 -0.34 20.10
C GLY A 690 4.93 0.65 19.63
N VAL A 691 5.93 0.16 18.91
CA VAL A 691 7.03 0.99 18.34
C VAL A 691 6.58 2.00 17.26
N PHE A 692 5.31 1.99 16.89
CA PHE A 692 4.67 2.98 16.02
C PHE A 692 3.64 3.83 16.76
N GLY A 693 3.57 3.76 18.09
CA GLY A 693 2.79 4.66 18.94
C GLY A 693 3.60 5.82 19.52
N PRO A 694 2.94 6.80 20.16
CA PRO A 694 3.62 7.80 20.98
C PRO A 694 4.34 7.15 22.18
N HIS A 695 5.46 7.74 22.59
CA HIS A 695 6.38 7.27 23.64
C HIS A 695 6.84 8.43 24.52
#